data_AF-A0A954CQ76-F1
#
_entry.id   AF-A0A954CQ76-F1
#
_cell.length_a   1.000
_cell.length_b   1.000
_cell.length_c   1.000
_cell.angle_alpha   90.00
_cell.angle_beta   90.00
_cell.angle_gamma   90.00
#
_symmetry.space_group_name_H-M   'P 1'
#
loop_
_entity.id
_entity.type
_entity.pdbx_description
1 polymer ?
#
loop_
_entity_poly.entity_id
_entity_poly.type
_entity_poly.pdbx_seq_one_letter_code
_entity_poly.pdbx_strand_id
1 'polypeptide(L)'
;MHARASTNESGFSLAELMIGIVVFIVSVVVLGSHITSSYTSVQSQRDTVFAYTKAQAILSEVHSFVDSGAVEAAVDLDVLDDGIQLDPVLTVSTAADGSELAADHPLSGNVQRDGDWVWSRQISVRPFAALNNRNVRYVTIRIFKKDANGIDHEAASLSSVVNSVASSYPTTQVFDVYLLAIDSIPGWWVHMESIIPFVESAITDLENRNPGLSVRTHWITKSGYGRDQAYRPFTNETNDSYTQCDNVYYYPGKMPSGSASSYYYVPDLMRARMLVDGVERHGYDATTNPYPYAMADFYNHCMRYPQAKEFHDLRLGEVAARKAAILAAEVAGTTPPAELEDMSEEPTLQILLEEMISNPDDYRHALLVNLHGELLPTPPLRNYSDAAKSPSRFPGVRVVTHPEQLRAGRPGTAGEEDVRLRVYAYKTDPSSGVERVPAVGAGLDSGIYIEVMDVNLTDFTQANGLHPDCKILKLDGGISGAAYDTDFVQAKYVGEAPAAGEMHYYVWFNNPYGKRKYTSIFLVNTPTICTEVGGQGIRNNEQSRLYDLEYIPSCADTDATPDFSNNLGDVGNGPKNTARWVIEIGKDIWADQRFYMEVEPAAPATVNYDPNDTAEPDHALVVRTRLADLTSVNWSTTGKWFTPSTTPVEPENFSETYCWWADSPDDVPFTERSQFQGDPRHNPYLDTLDGDPDFPSGYNWFFDSLTNDSENSRNDYYGIARTWNRWNSALRQDAPRLFELFRKAISSTRSIYTTLTGYSYYYMGVGNEIGYDGANGYPSSIPTSRKPWGSGTSSTGYVNNITGSRCYVREGGSNYWWGMPWLGELCPDSQYSYFYGTDTDGNVRGNLMTGTSSGEFYRYTDYDCYRNSNNSAYGTRMYASQHCTSTRGCVSFFNNGTSSAHFNHHFSGGSGYPVGPGLEIADNYGFPMPSSVEVSRPFSVNTGGNGPTEYGYAPYSTSRFNAQIVRTFFNHPSSGYTGSGLVELEDPIGGDAGYIVVNGIAQTTTIGTSFIAKYCLLSMYQSFFETGDTGMTYRIKQPARVEILSPTEISEINNPTSIDIQFSAEWTRWDGQPYTGSTSGSFAEAEGELEYVIMYSPDIGTTWRYIQNDAVAVPGTKPTDASVIVADAGAGDETVNWSVPAGSFPEGSYLIRVECYRQNQALHYSQHQSKIYIER
;
A
#
# COMPACT_ATOMS: atom_id res chain seq x y z
N MET A 1 34.61 71.46 -0.78
CA MET A 1 33.89 72.11 0.34
C MET A 1 32.44 71.64 0.28
N HIS A 2 32.10 70.67 1.12
CA HIS A 2 30.81 69.98 1.11
C HIS A 2 29.70 70.91 1.61
N ALA A 3 28.83 71.33 0.69
CA ALA A 3 27.58 71.99 1.00
C ALA A 3 26.66 71.00 1.72
N ARG A 4 26.55 71.16 3.05
CA ARG A 4 25.45 70.60 3.83
C ARG A 4 24.18 71.35 3.43
N ALA A 5 23.31 70.71 2.64
CA ALA A 5 21.94 71.15 2.50
C ALA A 5 21.21 70.76 3.79
N SER A 6 21.02 71.73 4.69
CA SER A 6 20.05 71.62 5.78
C SER A 6 18.65 71.60 5.15
N THR A 7 18.02 70.43 5.08
CA THR A 7 16.58 70.36 4.82
C THR A 7 15.87 70.91 6.06
N ASN A 8 15.27 72.08 5.90
CA ASN A 8 14.35 72.65 6.86
C ASN A 8 13.18 71.67 7.07
N GLU A 9 13.09 71.08 8.25
CA GLU A 9 11.89 70.41 8.73
C GLU A 9 10.82 71.49 8.93
N SER A 10 9.93 71.65 7.95
CA SER A 10 8.72 72.46 8.11
C SER A 10 7.77 71.70 9.02
N GLY A 11 7.52 72.24 10.21
CA GLY A 11 6.48 71.72 11.10
C GLY A 11 5.12 71.67 10.41
N PHE A 12 4.30 70.69 10.80
CA PHE A 12 2.97 70.47 10.22
C PHE A 12 2.17 71.76 10.12
N SER A 13 1.68 72.07 8.93
CA SER A 13 0.72 73.14 8.74
C SER A 13 -0.58 72.83 9.50
N LEU A 14 -1.31 73.86 9.91
CA LEU A 14 -2.61 73.69 10.57
C LEU A 14 -3.57 72.82 9.73
N ALA A 15 -3.48 72.91 8.40
CA ALA A 15 -4.25 72.08 7.48
C ALA A 15 -3.86 70.59 7.56
N GLU A 16 -2.56 70.27 7.61
CA GLU A 16 -2.08 68.89 7.80
C GLU A 16 -2.47 68.32 9.16
N LEU A 17 -2.44 69.13 10.22
CA LEU A 17 -2.91 68.71 11.54
C LEU A 17 -4.43 68.40 11.52
N MET A 18 -5.22 69.26 10.88
CA MET A 18 -6.67 69.07 10.76
C MET A 18 -7.01 67.83 9.92
N ILE A 19 -6.30 67.60 8.81
CA ILE A 19 -6.44 66.38 8.00
C ILE A 19 -6.01 65.14 8.79
N GLY A 20 -4.91 65.21 9.53
CA GLY A 20 -4.45 64.13 10.41
C GLY A 20 -5.46 63.77 11.49
N ILE A 21 -6.11 64.78 12.11
CA ILE A 21 -7.18 64.58 13.10
C ILE A 21 -8.41 63.93 12.45
N VAL A 22 -8.81 64.37 11.25
CA VAL A 22 -9.95 63.77 10.53
C VAL A 22 -9.66 62.32 10.16
N VAL A 23 -8.46 62.01 9.64
CA VAL A 23 -8.03 60.64 9.34
C VAL A 23 -8.01 59.79 10.60
N PHE A 24 -7.55 60.34 11.74
CA PHE A 24 -7.56 59.64 13.01
C PHE A 24 -8.98 59.35 13.51
N ILE A 25 -9.90 60.32 13.44
CA ILE A 25 -11.31 60.13 13.83
C ILE A 25 -11.97 59.06 12.95
N VAL A 26 -11.76 59.11 11.63
CA VAL A 26 -12.28 58.09 10.71
C VAL A 26 -11.69 56.72 11.05
N SER A 27 -10.38 56.64 11.32
CA SER A 27 -9.72 55.39 11.70
C SER A 27 -10.27 54.82 13.02
N VAL A 28 -10.53 55.66 14.01
CA VAL A 28 -11.13 55.25 15.31
C VAL A 28 -12.57 54.77 15.12
N VAL A 29 -13.37 55.44 14.28
CA VAL A 29 -14.76 55.01 13.99
C VAL A 29 -14.77 53.67 13.23
N VAL A 30 -13.88 53.51 12.24
CA VAL A 30 -13.73 52.24 11.49
C VAL A 30 -13.26 51.12 12.43
N LEU A 31 -12.29 51.39 13.30
CA LEU A 31 -11.81 50.40 14.28
C LEU A 31 -12.91 50.03 15.28
N GLY A 32 -13.69 51.01 15.78
CA GLY A 32 -14.83 50.76 16.66
C GLY A 32 -15.92 49.93 15.98
N SER A 33 -16.21 50.22 14.71
CA SER A 33 -17.15 49.42 13.91
C SER A 33 -16.64 48.00 13.67
N HIS A 34 -15.34 47.83 13.38
CA HIS A 34 -14.72 46.53 13.17
C HIS A 34 -14.67 45.68 14.45
N ILE A 35 -14.35 46.28 15.60
CA ILE A 35 -14.38 45.60 16.91
C ILE A 35 -15.82 45.20 17.25
N THR A 36 -16.80 46.09 17.03
CA THR A 36 -18.21 45.78 17.29
C THR A 36 -18.70 44.64 16.39
N SER A 37 -18.38 44.68 15.10
CA SER A 37 -18.72 43.61 14.15
C SER A 37 -18.01 42.29 14.46
N SER A 38 -16.76 42.35 14.94
CA SER A 38 -16.01 41.16 15.34
C SER A 38 -16.59 40.56 16.62
N TYR A 39 -16.97 41.39 17.59
CA TYR A 39 -17.61 40.94 18.82
C TYR A 39 -18.97 40.31 18.55
N THR A 40 -19.81 40.91 17.69
CA THR A 40 -21.11 40.31 17.31
C THR A 40 -20.92 39.02 16.51
N SER A 41 -19.90 38.93 15.66
CA SER A 41 -19.55 37.70 14.94
C SER A 41 -19.11 36.58 15.88
N VAL A 42 -18.18 36.87 16.80
CA VAL A 42 -17.70 35.90 17.81
C VAL A 42 -18.84 35.45 18.72
N GLN A 43 -19.69 36.38 19.15
CA GLN A 43 -20.86 36.05 19.96
C GLN A 43 -21.83 35.16 19.17
N SER A 44 -22.12 35.49 17.90
CA SER A 44 -22.96 34.66 17.02
C SER A 44 -22.38 33.26 16.81
N GLN A 45 -21.07 33.14 16.63
CA GLN A 45 -20.39 31.84 16.48
C GLN A 45 -20.45 31.03 17.76
N ARG A 46 -20.16 31.64 18.92
CA ARG A 46 -20.26 30.96 20.22
C ARG A 46 -21.68 30.45 20.49
N ASP A 47 -22.67 31.27 20.15
CA ASP A 47 -24.09 30.95 20.30
C ASP A 47 -24.51 29.82 19.34
N THR A 48 -23.99 29.81 18.12
CA THR A 48 -24.18 28.72 17.15
C THR A 48 -23.56 27.41 17.65
N VAL A 49 -22.32 27.46 18.15
CA VAL A 49 -21.64 26.28 18.72
C VAL A 49 -22.40 25.72 19.91
N PHE A 50 -22.89 26.59 20.82
CA PHE A 50 -23.74 26.17 21.93
C PHE A 50 -25.01 25.48 21.44
N ALA A 51 -25.71 26.08 20.47
CA ALA A 51 -26.94 25.54 19.90
C ALA A 51 -26.73 24.15 19.26
N TYR A 52 -25.66 23.97 18.47
CA TYR A 52 -25.32 22.65 17.89
C TYR A 52 -24.95 21.63 18.97
N THR A 53 -24.13 22.02 19.94
CA THR A 53 -23.74 21.13 21.05
C THR A 53 -24.96 20.66 21.83
N LYS A 54 -25.93 21.56 22.07
CA LYS A 54 -27.19 21.22 22.75
C LYS A 54 -28.13 20.37 21.90
N ALA A 55 -28.25 20.67 20.60
CA ALA A 55 -29.02 19.84 19.69
C ALA A 55 -28.46 18.40 19.63
N GLN A 56 -27.13 18.24 19.61
CA GLN A 56 -26.46 16.94 19.68
C GLN A 56 -26.71 16.24 21.02
N ALA A 57 -26.57 16.95 22.14
CA ALA A 57 -26.81 16.36 23.46
C ALA A 57 -28.25 15.86 23.62
N ILE A 58 -29.24 16.66 23.22
CA ILE A 58 -30.66 16.25 23.25
C ILE A 58 -30.88 15.05 22.33
N LEU A 59 -30.23 15.02 21.16
CA LEU A 59 -30.33 13.88 20.26
C LEU A 59 -29.76 12.60 20.87
N SER A 60 -28.60 12.68 21.51
CA SER A 60 -28.00 11.57 22.25
C SER A 60 -28.89 11.11 23.41
N GLU A 61 -29.57 12.03 24.09
CA GLU A 61 -30.54 11.69 25.13
C GLU A 61 -31.76 10.96 24.55
N VAL A 62 -32.27 11.37 23.38
CA VAL A 62 -33.35 10.66 22.68
C VAL A 62 -32.92 9.25 22.28
N HIS A 63 -31.70 9.07 21.77
CA HIS A 63 -31.14 7.74 21.49
C HIS A 63 -31.01 6.89 22.76
N SER A 64 -30.46 7.45 23.84
CA SER A 64 -30.36 6.76 25.13
C SER A 64 -31.72 6.43 25.75
N PHE A 65 -32.73 7.28 25.54
CA PHE A 65 -34.09 7.04 25.98
C PHE A 65 -34.68 5.81 25.29
N VAL A 66 -34.36 5.60 24.01
CA VAL A 66 -34.75 4.44 23.24
C VAL A 66 -33.95 3.19 23.61
N ASP A 67 -32.63 3.30 23.76
CA ASP A 67 -31.73 2.17 24.07
C ASP A 67 -31.96 1.58 25.48
N SER A 68 -32.47 2.38 26.42
CA SER A 68 -32.72 1.95 27.80
C SER A 68 -33.91 0.99 27.98
N GLY A 69 -34.65 0.67 26.92
CA GLY A 69 -35.77 -0.27 26.96
C GLY A 69 -37.02 0.24 27.68
N ALA A 70 -37.12 1.55 27.95
CA ALA A 70 -38.30 2.19 28.53
C ALA A 70 -39.51 2.28 27.56
N VAL A 71 -39.35 1.77 26.33
CA VAL A 71 -40.30 1.87 25.23
C VAL A 71 -40.62 0.47 24.70
N GLU A 72 -41.87 0.01 24.84
CA GLU A 72 -42.35 -1.26 24.26
C GLU A 72 -42.75 -1.12 22.77
N ALA A 73 -42.93 0.11 22.25
CA ALA A 73 -43.15 0.39 20.82
C ALA A 73 -42.84 1.87 20.44
N ALA A 74 -42.36 2.14 19.21
CA ALA A 74 -42.11 3.51 18.67
C ALA A 74 -43.27 4.51 18.71
N VAL A 75 -44.49 4.10 19.07
CA VAL A 75 -45.59 5.03 19.39
C VAL A 75 -45.26 5.90 20.61
N ASP A 76 -44.35 5.49 21.48
CA ASP A 76 -43.94 6.27 22.65
C ASP A 76 -42.93 7.39 22.33
N LEU A 77 -42.28 7.37 21.15
CA LEU A 77 -41.44 8.47 20.66
C LEU A 77 -42.27 9.68 20.20
N ASP A 78 -43.51 9.46 19.76
CA ASP A 78 -44.42 10.53 19.35
C ASP A 78 -44.81 11.42 20.55
N VAL A 79 -44.58 10.95 21.79
CA VAL A 79 -44.78 11.72 23.04
C VAL A 79 -43.72 12.81 23.22
N LEU A 80 -42.55 12.66 22.60
CA LEU A 80 -41.47 13.66 22.63
C LEU A 80 -41.62 14.72 21.52
N ASP A 81 -42.68 14.67 20.71
CA ASP A 81 -42.95 15.70 19.70
C ASP A 81 -43.53 16.96 20.37
N ASP A 82 -42.77 18.06 20.33
CA ASP A 82 -43.21 19.37 20.82
C ASP A 82 -44.24 20.03 19.88
N GLY A 83 -44.47 19.44 18.70
CA GLY A 83 -45.35 19.97 17.67
C GLY A 83 -44.85 21.32 17.16
N ILE A 84 -45.60 22.39 17.43
CA ILE A 84 -45.20 23.78 17.08
C ILE A 84 -44.81 24.61 18.31
N GLN A 85 -44.74 24.00 19.50
CA GLN A 85 -44.40 24.71 20.73
C GLN A 85 -42.88 24.79 20.91
N LEU A 86 -42.44 25.83 21.64
CA LEU A 86 -41.04 26.03 22.01
C LEU A 86 -40.89 25.78 23.51
N ASP A 87 -40.05 24.81 23.86
CA ASP A 87 -39.81 24.40 25.24
C ASP A 87 -38.50 25.03 25.76
N PRO A 88 -38.51 25.78 26.88
CA PRO A 88 -37.29 26.33 27.48
C PRO A 88 -36.38 25.29 28.15
N VAL A 89 -36.83 24.04 28.33
CA VAL A 89 -36.03 22.97 28.93
C VAL A 89 -35.21 22.27 27.83
N LEU A 90 -33.89 22.42 27.85
CA LEU A 90 -33.00 21.91 26.79
C LEU A 90 -32.52 20.46 27.05
N THR A 91 -33.42 19.57 27.47
CA THR A 91 -33.14 18.15 27.78
C THR A 91 -34.44 17.34 27.76
N VAL A 92 -34.40 16.07 27.35
CA VAL A 92 -35.54 15.13 27.48
C VAL A 92 -35.48 14.33 28.79
N SER A 93 -34.46 14.53 29.61
CA SER A 93 -34.33 13.81 30.90
C SER A 93 -35.36 14.28 31.93
N THR A 94 -35.88 13.35 32.73
CA THR A 94 -36.79 13.62 33.84
C THR A 94 -36.07 13.55 35.19
N ALA A 95 -36.63 14.20 36.22
CA ALA A 95 -36.21 14.01 37.60
C ALA A 95 -36.50 12.59 38.10
N ALA A 96 -35.95 12.21 39.26
CA ALA A 96 -36.10 10.87 39.85
C ALA A 96 -37.56 10.50 40.19
N ASP A 97 -38.47 11.47 40.20
CA ASP A 97 -39.92 11.30 40.39
C ASP A 97 -40.73 11.31 39.08
N GLY A 98 -40.06 11.37 37.92
CA GLY A 98 -40.68 11.39 36.59
C GLY A 98 -41.17 12.76 36.12
N SER A 99 -40.92 13.84 36.87
CA SER A 99 -41.27 15.21 36.45
C SER A 99 -40.24 15.83 35.50
N GLU A 100 -40.67 16.76 34.64
CA GLU A 100 -39.77 17.53 33.78
C GLU A 100 -38.76 18.34 34.61
N LEU A 101 -37.51 18.38 34.15
CA LEU A 101 -36.46 19.17 34.77
C LEU A 101 -36.71 20.68 34.58
N ALA A 102 -36.32 21.49 35.55
CA ALA A 102 -36.37 22.94 35.41
C ALA A 102 -35.38 23.44 34.33
N ALA A 103 -35.71 24.54 33.65
CA ALA A 103 -34.89 25.07 32.56
C ALA A 103 -33.48 25.54 32.99
N ASP A 104 -33.27 25.93 34.25
CA ASP A 104 -31.95 26.22 34.85
C ASP A 104 -31.20 24.99 35.37
N HIS A 105 -31.79 23.79 35.27
CA HIS A 105 -31.12 22.57 35.69
C HIS A 105 -29.79 22.40 34.93
N PRO A 106 -28.69 21.94 35.57
CA PRO A 106 -27.38 21.82 34.92
C PRO A 106 -27.38 21.03 33.59
N LEU A 107 -28.28 20.04 33.45
CA LEU A 107 -28.46 19.28 32.21
C LEU A 107 -29.09 20.11 31.08
N SER A 108 -30.11 20.93 31.37
CA SER A 108 -30.66 21.91 30.44
C SER A 108 -29.61 23.00 30.13
N GLY A 109 -29.02 23.59 31.17
CA GLY A 109 -27.99 24.63 31.05
C GLY A 109 -28.49 25.91 30.38
N ASN A 110 -29.80 26.16 30.42
CA ASN A 110 -30.39 27.38 29.88
C ASN A 110 -30.13 28.56 30.83
N VAL A 111 -30.14 29.77 30.28
CA VAL A 111 -29.87 31.01 31.01
C VAL A 111 -31.01 31.99 30.81
N GLN A 112 -31.27 32.81 31.82
CA GLN A 112 -32.27 33.88 31.73
C GLN A 112 -31.60 35.21 31.35
N ARG A 113 -32.30 36.00 30.53
CA ARG A 113 -32.03 37.41 30.28
C ARG A 113 -33.32 38.18 30.52
N ASP A 114 -33.29 39.12 31.46
CA ASP A 114 -34.45 39.94 31.83
C ASP A 114 -35.70 39.15 32.28
N GLY A 115 -35.49 37.99 32.91
CA GLY A 115 -36.56 37.11 33.42
C GLY A 115 -37.12 36.13 32.38
N ASP A 116 -36.70 36.24 31.12
CA ASP A 116 -37.04 35.31 30.04
C ASP A 116 -35.90 34.34 29.77
N TRP A 117 -36.23 33.10 29.40
CA TRP A 117 -35.24 32.12 28.92
C TRP A 117 -34.67 32.55 27.57
N VAL A 118 -33.35 32.45 27.41
CA VAL A 118 -32.64 32.87 26.21
C VAL A 118 -32.75 31.84 25.09
N TRP A 119 -32.86 30.57 25.46
CA TRP A 119 -32.90 29.45 24.52
C TRP A 119 -34.19 28.66 24.66
N SER A 120 -34.64 28.07 23.57
CA SER A 120 -35.73 27.10 23.56
C SER A 120 -35.45 26.02 22.52
N ARG A 121 -36.08 24.87 22.70
CA ARG A 121 -36.01 23.75 21.76
C ARG A 121 -37.36 23.48 21.11
N GLN A 122 -37.31 22.78 19.99
CA GLN A 122 -38.44 22.13 19.36
C GLN A 122 -37.98 20.79 18.83
N ILE A 123 -38.54 19.71 19.36
CA ILE A 123 -38.39 18.35 18.84
C ILE A 123 -39.58 18.08 17.92
N SER A 124 -39.31 17.67 16.68
CA SER A 124 -40.33 17.20 15.74
C SER A 124 -40.08 15.74 15.42
N VAL A 125 -41.06 14.89 15.69
CA VAL A 125 -40.99 13.45 15.44
C VAL A 125 -41.96 13.12 14.29
N ARG A 126 -41.47 12.50 13.21
CA ARG A 126 -42.29 12.19 12.03
C ARG A 126 -42.10 10.74 11.56
N PRO A 127 -43.15 10.08 11.05
CA PRO A 127 -43.02 8.78 10.40
C PRO A 127 -42.27 8.89 9.06
N PHE A 128 -41.54 7.84 8.69
CA PHE A 128 -40.81 7.76 7.42
C PHE A 128 -41.76 7.42 6.26
N ALA A 129 -41.86 8.29 5.25
CA ALA A 129 -42.94 8.21 4.25
C ALA A 129 -42.84 7.03 3.24
N ALA A 130 -41.74 6.29 3.22
CA ALA A 130 -41.48 5.21 2.26
C ALA A 130 -41.48 3.79 2.87
N LEU A 131 -41.49 3.68 4.21
CA LEU A 131 -41.56 2.40 4.91
C LEU A 131 -42.82 2.41 5.78
N ASN A 132 -43.72 1.44 5.59
CA ASN A 132 -44.87 1.24 6.50
C ASN A 132 -44.41 0.56 7.80
N ASN A 133 -43.26 1.00 8.33
CA ASN A 133 -42.60 0.43 9.49
C ASN A 133 -42.92 1.31 10.70
N ARG A 134 -43.60 0.71 11.69
CA ARG A 134 -44.05 1.39 12.90
C ARG A 134 -42.87 1.86 13.78
N ASN A 135 -41.66 1.37 13.54
CA ASN A 135 -40.50 1.40 14.46
C ASN A 135 -39.47 2.50 14.18
N VAL A 136 -39.55 3.16 13.02
CA VAL A 136 -38.60 4.20 12.60
C VAL A 136 -39.26 5.57 12.67
N ARG A 137 -38.57 6.54 13.28
CA ARG A 137 -38.97 7.95 13.32
C ARG A 137 -37.87 8.87 12.84
N TYR A 138 -38.25 9.88 12.08
CA TYR A 138 -37.40 11.02 11.75
C TYR A 138 -37.55 12.08 12.84
N VAL A 139 -36.50 12.28 13.64
CA VAL A 139 -36.47 13.22 14.75
C VAL A 139 -35.65 14.43 14.34
N THR A 140 -36.27 15.61 14.34
CA THR A 140 -35.61 16.89 14.10
C THR A 140 -35.61 17.71 15.38
N ILE A 141 -34.43 18.07 15.88
CA ILE A 141 -34.24 18.98 17.01
C ILE A 141 -33.85 20.34 16.46
N ARG A 142 -34.61 21.36 16.81
CA ARG A 142 -34.29 22.76 16.52
C ARG A 142 -34.05 23.50 17.81
N ILE A 143 -33.00 24.31 17.83
CA ILE A 143 -32.68 25.20 18.95
C ILE A 143 -32.91 26.63 18.49
N PHE A 144 -33.74 27.35 19.23
CA PHE A 144 -34.06 28.74 19.00
C PHE A 144 -33.38 29.61 20.04
N LYS A 145 -32.99 30.81 19.62
CA LYS A 145 -32.45 31.85 20.47
C LYS A 145 -33.36 33.06 20.44
N LYS A 146 -33.74 33.53 21.62
CA LYS A 146 -34.53 34.74 21.79
C LYS A 146 -33.65 35.99 21.64
N ASP A 147 -33.96 36.86 20.68
CA ASP A 147 -33.27 38.13 20.49
C ASP A 147 -33.68 39.19 21.53
N ALA A 148 -33.03 40.36 21.48
CA ALA A 148 -33.30 41.45 22.43
C ALA A 148 -34.72 42.05 22.30
N ASN A 149 -35.44 41.74 21.22
CA ASN A 149 -36.83 42.15 20.99
C ASN A 149 -37.84 41.07 21.42
N GLY A 150 -37.35 39.95 21.97
CA GLY A 150 -38.20 38.84 22.39
C GLY A 150 -38.62 37.90 21.25
N ILE A 151 -37.98 37.98 20.08
CA ILE A 151 -38.28 37.14 18.91
C ILE A 151 -37.32 35.95 18.89
N ASP A 152 -37.88 34.75 18.72
CA ASP A 152 -37.10 33.51 18.58
C ASP A 152 -36.57 33.33 17.16
N HIS A 153 -35.25 33.15 17.03
CA HIS A 153 -34.57 32.83 15.77
C HIS A 153 -33.97 31.43 15.86
N GLU A 154 -34.16 30.62 14.81
CA GLU A 154 -33.52 29.32 14.71
C GLU A 154 -32.00 29.48 14.66
N ALA A 155 -31.30 28.89 15.62
CA ALA A 155 -29.84 28.96 15.76
C ALA A 155 -29.15 27.67 15.31
N ALA A 156 -29.83 26.53 15.40
CA ALA A 156 -29.36 25.24 14.88
C ALA A 156 -30.55 24.31 14.62
N SER A 157 -30.41 23.42 13.63
CA SER A 157 -31.29 22.29 13.42
C SER A 157 -30.46 21.04 13.14
N LEU A 158 -30.74 19.97 13.88
CA LEU A 158 -30.15 18.65 13.71
C LEU A 158 -31.28 17.65 13.49
N SER A 159 -31.13 16.77 12.51
CA SER A 159 -32.10 15.69 12.28
C SER A 159 -31.40 14.36 12.29
N SER A 160 -32.07 13.35 12.83
CA SER A 160 -31.60 11.96 12.86
C SER A 160 -32.78 11.03 12.69
N VAL A 161 -32.52 9.86 12.14
CA VAL A 161 -33.44 8.74 12.24
C VAL A 161 -33.20 8.07 13.60
N VAL A 162 -34.28 7.74 14.31
CA VAL A 162 -34.27 7.02 15.58
C VAL A 162 -35.13 5.77 15.41
N ASN A 163 -34.59 4.61 15.79
CA ASN A 163 -35.26 3.32 15.65
C ASN A 163 -35.60 2.77 17.03
N SER A 164 -36.88 2.50 17.32
CA SER A 164 -37.26 1.78 18.54
C SER A 164 -36.90 0.30 18.41
N VAL A 165 -36.47 -0.33 19.50
CA VAL A 165 -36.16 -1.77 19.57
C VAL A 165 -37.42 -2.64 19.40
N ALA A 166 -37.89 -2.74 18.16
CA ALA A 166 -38.50 -3.95 17.63
C ALA A 166 -37.58 -4.43 16.51
N SER A 167 -37.24 -5.72 16.55
CA SER A 167 -36.13 -6.41 15.88
C SER A 167 -36.23 -6.49 14.34
N SER A 168 -36.40 -5.36 13.68
CA SER A 168 -36.39 -5.24 12.22
C SER A 168 -34.94 -5.04 11.74
N TYR A 169 -34.27 -6.11 11.34
CA TYR A 169 -32.98 -6.04 10.66
C TYR A 169 -33.20 -5.68 9.18
N PRO A 170 -32.76 -4.52 8.68
CA PRO A 170 -32.91 -4.19 7.27
C PRO A 170 -32.09 -5.15 6.40
N THR A 171 -32.59 -5.49 5.22
CA THR A 171 -31.75 -6.11 4.20
C THR A 171 -30.54 -5.23 3.94
N THR A 172 -29.35 -5.81 4.01
CA THR A 172 -28.10 -5.07 3.93
C THR A 172 -27.25 -5.56 2.76
N GLN A 173 -26.76 -4.64 1.92
CA GLN A 173 -25.74 -4.86 0.91
C GLN A 173 -24.41 -4.33 1.44
N VAL A 174 -23.41 -5.20 1.48
CA VAL A 174 -22.07 -4.93 1.99
C VAL A 174 -21.14 -4.75 0.81
N PHE A 175 -20.36 -3.66 0.80
CA PHE A 175 -19.40 -3.37 -0.24
C PHE A 175 -17.97 -3.31 0.29
N ASP A 176 -17.06 -3.95 -0.43
CA ASP A 176 -15.63 -3.99 -0.13
C ASP A 176 -14.89 -2.78 -0.73
N VAL A 177 -14.36 -1.92 0.15
CA VAL A 177 -13.65 -0.70 -0.22
C VAL A 177 -12.21 -0.73 0.31
N TYR A 178 -11.25 -0.74 -0.61
CA TYR A 178 -9.83 -0.67 -0.35
C TYR A 178 -9.35 0.78 -0.34
N LEU A 179 -8.90 1.24 0.82
CA LEU A 179 -8.44 2.60 1.05
C LEU A 179 -6.90 2.62 1.05
N LEU A 180 -6.30 3.24 0.05
CA LEU A 180 -4.84 3.37 -0.07
C LEU A 180 -4.35 4.58 0.73
N ALA A 181 -3.74 4.30 1.89
CA ALA A 181 -3.22 5.29 2.85
C ALA A 181 -1.82 4.88 3.34
N ILE A 182 -0.86 4.88 2.43
CA ILE A 182 0.49 4.36 2.64
C ILE A 182 1.28 5.21 3.64
N ASP A 183 1.76 4.57 4.70
CA ASP A 183 2.39 5.19 5.87
C ASP A 183 3.70 5.94 5.55
N SER A 184 4.50 5.41 4.61
CA SER A 184 5.79 5.96 4.21
C SER A 184 5.71 7.04 3.13
N ILE A 185 4.50 7.36 2.64
CA ILE A 185 4.26 8.27 1.51
C ILE A 185 3.30 9.40 1.95
N PRO A 186 3.60 10.68 1.69
CA PRO A 186 2.74 11.78 2.09
C PRO A 186 1.52 11.92 1.15
N GLY A 187 0.51 12.66 1.59
CA GLY A 187 -0.57 13.13 0.71
C GLY A 187 -0.15 14.35 -0.13
N TRP A 188 -0.81 14.58 -1.26
CA TRP A 188 -0.66 15.80 -2.06
C TRP A 188 -2.02 16.44 -2.34
N TRP A 189 -2.15 17.75 -2.15
CA TRP A 189 -3.44 18.46 -2.13
C TRP A 189 -4.38 18.04 -0.98
N VAL A 190 -3.89 17.19 -0.08
CA VAL A 190 -4.58 16.66 1.10
C VAL A 190 -3.58 16.43 2.22
N HIS A 191 -4.04 16.52 3.47
CA HIS A 191 -3.24 16.23 4.66
C HIS A 191 -3.66 14.88 5.25
N MET A 192 -2.72 13.94 5.38
CA MET A 192 -3.01 12.58 5.84
C MET A 192 -3.61 12.55 7.26
N GLU A 193 -3.18 13.47 8.14
CA GLU A 193 -3.74 13.61 9.50
C GLU A 193 -5.24 13.87 9.52
N SER A 194 -5.78 14.50 8.47
CA SER A 194 -7.17 14.91 8.38
C SER A 194 -8.00 13.94 7.55
N ILE A 195 -7.44 13.37 6.48
CA ILE A 195 -8.22 12.66 5.48
C ILE A 195 -8.81 11.35 5.99
N ILE A 196 -8.07 10.61 6.83
CA ILE A 196 -8.51 9.32 7.37
C ILE A 196 -9.77 9.50 8.24
N PRO A 197 -9.77 10.36 9.29
CA PRO A 197 -10.98 10.63 10.08
C PRO A 197 -12.15 11.14 9.24
N PHE A 198 -11.89 11.93 8.19
CA PHE A 198 -12.95 12.43 7.32
C PHE A 198 -13.58 11.33 6.46
N VAL A 199 -12.79 10.37 5.97
CA VAL A 199 -13.31 9.22 5.21
C VAL A 199 -14.11 8.30 6.13
N GLU A 200 -13.61 7.98 7.32
CA GLU A 200 -14.34 7.19 8.33
C GLU A 200 -15.67 7.85 8.71
N SER A 201 -15.65 9.17 8.96
CA SER A 201 -16.86 9.94 9.24
C SER A 201 -17.81 9.97 8.04
N ALA A 202 -17.30 10.05 6.81
CA ALA A 202 -18.11 10.04 5.60
C ALA A 202 -18.78 8.68 5.36
N ILE A 203 -18.08 7.57 5.62
CA ILE A 203 -18.63 6.21 5.57
C ILE A 203 -19.74 6.06 6.61
N THR A 204 -19.47 6.45 7.86
CA THR A 204 -20.46 6.39 8.94
C THR A 204 -21.71 7.24 8.62
N ASP A 205 -21.53 8.45 8.09
CA ASP A 205 -22.65 9.32 7.64
C ASP A 205 -23.42 8.68 6.47
N LEU A 206 -22.72 7.99 5.55
CA LEU A 206 -23.31 7.28 4.42
C LEU A 206 -24.18 6.10 4.85
N GLU A 207 -23.67 5.24 5.73
CA GLU A 207 -24.40 4.09 6.28
C GLU A 207 -25.62 4.55 7.11
N ASN A 208 -25.46 5.59 7.95
CA ASN A 208 -26.55 6.13 8.76
C ASN A 208 -27.71 6.70 7.93
N ARG A 209 -27.41 7.31 6.77
CA ARG A 209 -28.44 7.85 5.85
C ARG A 209 -29.11 6.78 5.01
N ASN A 210 -28.45 5.64 4.82
CA ASN A 210 -28.87 4.59 3.92
C ASN A 210 -28.96 3.26 4.71
N PRO A 211 -29.99 3.06 5.55
CA PRO A 211 -30.15 1.81 6.28
C PRO A 211 -30.19 0.62 5.31
N GLY A 212 -29.26 -0.33 5.49
CA GLY A 212 -29.05 -1.44 4.58
C GLY A 212 -27.87 -1.25 3.61
N LEU A 213 -27.20 -0.11 3.59
CA LEU A 213 -25.87 0.01 3.00
C LEU A 213 -24.83 -0.24 4.10
N SER A 214 -23.86 -1.11 3.84
CA SER A 214 -22.72 -1.32 4.71
C SER A 214 -21.41 -1.33 3.91
N VAL A 215 -20.36 -0.78 4.51
CA VAL A 215 -19.04 -0.64 3.89
C VAL A 215 -18.03 -1.44 4.71
N ARG A 216 -17.47 -2.49 4.10
CA ARG A 216 -16.31 -3.19 4.66
C ARG A 216 -15.04 -2.51 4.14
N THR A 217 -14.38 -1.78 5.04
CA THR A 217 -13.15 -1.06 4.71
C THR A 217 -11.92 -1.94 4.87
N HIS A 218 -11.02 -1.90 3.89
CA HIS A 218 -9.71 -2.54 3.93
C HIS A 218 -8.63 -1.46 3.86
N TRP A 219 -7.88 -1.25 4.94
CA TRP A 219 -6.89 -0.18 5.03
C TRP A 219 -5.51 -0.63 4.55
N ILE A 220 -5.17 -0.26 3.31
CA ILE A 220 -3.85 -0.54 2.74
C ILE A 220 -2.89 0.55 3.17
N THR A 221 -2.14 0.25 4.23
CA THR A 221 -1.25 1.21 4.91
C THR A 221 0.23 0.99 4.63
N LYS A 222 0.61 -0.17 4.09
CA LYS A 222 2.01 -0.56 3.93
C LYS A 222 2.36 -0.58 2.44
N SER A 223 3.44 0.07 2.02
CA SER A 223 3.90 -0.01 0.62
C SER A 223 4.37 -1.43 0.26
N GLY A 224 5.10 -2.05 1.18
CA GLY A 224 5.69 -3.38 1.10
C GLY A 224 6.44 -3.68 2.41
N TYR A 225 7.09 -4.83 2.49
CA TYR A 225 8.00 -5.14 3.60
C TYR A 225 9.43 -4.75 3.20
N GLY A 226 10.11 -3.97 4.02
CA GLY A 226 11.48 -3.53 3.76
C GLY A 226 12.48 -4.69 3.82
N ARG A 227 13.44 -4.75 2.90
CA ARG A 227 14.42 -5.84 2.80
C ARG A 227 15.32 -5.97 4.03
N ASP A 228 15.90 -4.86 4.49
CA ASP A 228 16.67 -4.87 5.73
C ASP A 228 15.75 -4.62 6.93
N GLN A 229 15.54 -5.67 7.72
CA GLN A 229 14.71 -5.64 8.93
C GLN A 229 15.33 -4.78 10.06
N ALA A 230 16.60 -4.37 9.92
CA ALA A 230 17.25 -3.45 10.83
C ALA A 230 16.81 -2.01 10.66
N TYR A 231 16.37 -1.65 9.45
CA TYR A 231 16.08 -0.28 9.09
C TYR A 231 15.06 0.32 10.04
N ARG A 232 15.50 1.32 10.80
CA ARG A 232 14.73 1.98 11.86
C ARG A 232 14.84 3.50 11.68
N PRO A 233 14.04 4.08 10.76
CA PRO A 233 14.04 5.51 10.56
C PRO A 233 13.57 6.25 11.82
N PHE A 234 14.00 7.50 11.96
CA PHE A 234 13.60 8.39 13.05
C PHE A 234 12.41 9.26 12.65
N THR A 235 11.51 9.51 13.59
CA THR A 235 10.47 10.55 13.49
C THR A 235 10.28 11.26 14.83
N ASN A 236 9.65 12.43 14.79
CA ASN A 236 9.45 13.31 15.94
C ASN A 236 7.96 13.53 16.23
N GLU A 237 7.57 13.49 17.50
CA GLU A 237 6.17 13.63 17.91
C GLU A 237 5.98 14.57 19.11
N THR A 238 6.86 14.49 20.10
CA THR A 238 6.90 15.36 21.26
C THR A 238 7.42 16.73 20.85
N ASN A 239 8.59 16.71 20.19
CA ASN A 239 9.27 17.89 19.68
C ASN A 239 8.87 18.15 18.22
N ASP A 240 8.90 19.41 17.79
CA ASP A 240 8.64 19.75 16.38
C ASP A 240 9.84 19.45 15.48
N SER A 241 9.62 19.51 14.16
CA SER A 241 10.63 19.19 13.15
C SER A 241 11.82 20.16 13.12
N TYR A 242 11.78 21.31 13.80
CA TYR A 242 12.97 22.18 13.92
C TYR A 242 13.99 21.65 14.92
N THR A 243 13.56 20.75 15.79
CA THR A 243 14.43 20.14 16.79
C THR A 243 15.55 19.36 16.11
N GLN A 244 16.76 19.43 16.67
CA GLN A 244 17.91 18.73 16.12
C GLN A 244 17.66 17.23 16.09
N CYS A 245 17.95 16.63 14.95
CA CYS A 245 17.86 15.19 14.73
C CYS A 245 19.26 14.63 14.50
N ASP A 246 19.64 13.60 15.26
CA ASP A 246 20.94 12.94 15.15
C ASP A 246 20.92 11.74 14.19
N ASN A 247 19.79 11.48 13.54
CA ASN A 247 19.57 10.34 12.66
C ASN A 247 19.48 10.79 11.20
N VAL A 248 20.24 10.15 10.31
CA VAL A 248 20.23 10.52 8.88
C VAL A 248 18.98 10.03 8.16
N TYR A 249 18.42 8.87 8.55
CA TYR A 249 17.14 8.40 8.03
C TYR A 249 16.02 9.01 8.85
N TYR A 250 15.41 10.07 8.32
CA TYR A 250 14.48 10.93 9.03
C TYR A 250 13.18 11.13 8.26
N TYR A 251 12.06 11.02 8.98
CA TYR A 251 10.70 11.34 8.58
C TYR A 251 10.18 12.48 9.47
N PRO A 252 10.00 13.71 8.96
CA PRO A 252 9.50 14.81 9.76
C PRO A 252 8.04 14.54 10.18
N GLY A 253 7.82 14.40 11.48
CA GLY A 253 6.51 14.11 12.07
C GLY A 253 5.78 15.40 12.42
N LYS A 254 5.82 15.78 13.71
CA LYS A 254 5.19 17.01 14.22
C LYS A 254 5.80 18.27 13.62
N MET A 255 4.94 19.15 13.14
CA MET A 255 5.29 20.41 12.50
C MET A 255 5.36 21.58 13.50
N PRO A 256 6.15 22.63 13.21
CA PRO A 256 6.22 23.81 14.05
C PRO A 256 4.89 24.56 14.09
N SER A 257 4.60 25.24 15.20
CA SER A 257 3.38 26.04 15.35
C SER A 257 3.22 27.08 14.23
N GLY A 258 2.00 27.21 13.71
CA GLY A 258 1.69 28.07 12.56
C GLY A 258 1.89 27.43 11.19
N SER A 259 2.29 26.16 11.13
CA SER A 259 2.29 25.36 9.89
C SER A 259 0.85 25.05 9.44
N ALA A 260 0.68 24.70 8.16
CA ALA A 260 -0.63 24.38 7.59
C ALA A 260 -1.27 23.09 8.14
N SER A 261 -0.45 22.16 8.65
CA SER A 261 -0.87 20.92 9.31
C SER A 261 -0.05 20.71 10.59
N SER A 262 -0.58 19.93 11.55
CA SER A 262 0.11 19.63 12.80
C SER A 262 1.18 18.55 12.62
N TYR A 263 0.94 17.63 11.69
CA TYR A 263 1.84 16.54 11.33
C TYR A 263 2.02 16.46 9.82
N TYR A 264 3.26 16.20 9.37
CA TYR A 264 3.53 15.84 7.98
C TYR A 264 3.43 14.33 7.78
N TYR A 265 4.26 13.57 8.49
CA TYR A 265 4.02 12.15 8.77
C TYR A 265 3.38 12.02 10.14
N VAL A 266 2.41 11.11 10.29
CA VAL A 266 1.72 10.87 11.57
C VAL A 266 2.30 9.60 12.19
N PRO A 267 3.16 9.69 13.23
CA PRO A 267 3.84 8.51 13.78
C PRO A 267 2.87 7.41 14.22
N ASP A 268 1.71 7.75 14.77
CA ASP A 268 0.72 6.77 15.24
C ASP A 268 0.07 5.94 14.12
N LEU A 269 0.13 6.42 12.87
CA LEU A 269 -0.38 5.70 11.69
C LEU A 269 0.68 4.80 11.05
N MET A 270 1.95 4.96 11.42
CA MET A 270 3.03 4.13 10.90
C MET A 270 3.16 2.89 11.79
N ARG A 271 2.99 1.69 11.23
CA ARG A 271 3.13 0.43 12.00
C ARG A 271 4.51 -0.21 11.84
N ALA A 272 5.37 0.41 11.04
CA ALA A 272 6.72 -0.07 10.80
C ALA A 272 7.60 0.18 12.03
N ARG A 273 8.64 -0.64 12.17
CA ARG A 273 9.68 -0.43 13.16
C ARG A 273 10.34 0.94 12.97
N MET A 274 10.34 1.77 13.99
CA MET A 274 10.87 3.15 13.93
C MET A 274 11.32 3.67 15.29
N LEU A 275 12.06 4.78 15.27
CA LEU A 275 12.51 5.50 16.46
C LEU A 275 11.72 6.81 16.59
N VAL A 276 10.82 6.91 17.58
CA VAL A 276 10.01 8.10 17.84
C VAL A 276 10.57 8.84 19.04
N ASP A 277 11.14 10.03 18.82
CA ASP A 277 11.78 10.87 19.87
C ASP A 277 12.79 10.10 20.77
N GLY A 278 13.48 9.11 20.19
CA GLY A 278 14.46 8.29 20.89
C GLY A 278 13.92 7.00 21.52
N VAL A 279 12.62 6.73 21.40
CA VAL A 279 11.99 5.47 21.87
C VAL A 279 11.61 4.61 20.68
N GLU A 280 12.01 3.33 20.69
CA GLU A 280 11.59 2.38 19.65
C GLU A 280 10.09 2.10 19.74
N ARG A 281 9.42 2.11 18.59
CA ARG A 281 8.04 1.60 18.42
C ARG A 281 8.04 0.48 17.38
N HIS A 282 7.13 -0.47 17.57
CA HIS A 282 6.92 -1.59 16.65
C HIS A 282 8.18 -2.44 16.39
N GLY A 283 9.00 -2.55 17.43
CA GLY A 283 10.14 -3.46 17.48
C GLY A 283 9.70 -4.89 17.72
N TYR A 284 10.68 -5.78 17.82
CA TYR A 284 10.41 -7.20 18.10
C TYR A 284 9.94 -7.38 19.54
N ASP A 285 8.80 -8.04 19.70
CA ASP A 285 8.33 -8.58 20.97
C ASP A 285 7.79 -10.00 20.75
N ALA A 286 8.32 -10.98 21.47
CA ALA A 286 7.95 -12.39 21.26
C ALA A 286 6.46 -12.70 21.55
N THR A 287 5.74 -11.79 22.22
CA THR A 287 4.34 -11.97 22.64
C THR A 287 3.39 -11.09 21.84
N THR A 288 3.72 -9.81 21.61
CA THR A 288 2.83 -8.84 20.99
C THR A 288 3.25 -8.45 19.57
N ASN A 289 4.49 -8.72 19.16
CA ASN A 289 4.97 -8.40 17.82
C ASN A 289 6.11 -9.34 17.37
N PRO A 290 5.82 -10.64 17.14
CA PRO A 290 6.84 -11.65 16.82
C PRO A 290 7.45 -11.49 15.42
N TYR A 291 6.75 -10.79 14.52
CA TYR A 291 7.16 -10.56 13.13
C TYR A 291 7.04 -9.06 12.79
N PRO A 292 7.82 -8.17 13.43
CA PRO A 292 7.78 -6.75 13.12
C PRO A 292 8.33 -6.52 11.71
N TYR A 293 7.80 -5.51 11.01
CA TYR A 293 8.27 -5.18 9.67
C TYR A 293 9.12 -3.92 9.68
N ALA A 294 10.17 -3.93 8.85
CA ALA A 294 10.90 -2.71 8.52
C ALA A 294 10.16 -1.94 7.42
N MET A 295 10.26 -0.62 7.50
CA MET A 295 9.64 0.28 6.53
C MET A 295 10.23 0.06 5.14
N ALA A 296 9.36 -0.10 4.14
CA ALA A 296 9.76 -0.07 2.73
C ALA A 296 9.65 1.37 2.19
N ASP A 297 10.77 1.90 1.70
CA ASP A 297 10.88 3.25 1.15
C ASP A 297 11.97 3.36 0.07
N PHE A 298 12.30 4.59 -0.34
CA PHE A 298 13.34 4.89 -1.31
C PHE A 298 14.75 4.36 -0.96
N TYR A 299 15.06 4.15 0.32
CA TYR A 299 16.35 3.63 0.77
C TYR A 299 16.29 2.12 1.00
N ASN A 300 15.25 1.65 1.71
CA ASN A 300 15.03 0.24 2.01
C ASN A 300 13.91 -0.30 1.12
N HIS A 301 14.27 -0.82 -0.06
CA HIS A 301 13.29 -1.30 -1.04
C HIS A 301 12.45 -2.47 -0.51
N CYS A 302 11.36 -2.78 -1.21
CA CYS A 302 10.51 -3.92 -0.89
C CYS A 302 11.27 -5.25 -1.04
N MET A 303 10.96 -6.22 -0.17
CA MET A 303 11.24 -7.63 -0.38
C MET A 303 10.69 -8.08 -1.74
N ARG A 304 11.31 -9.10 -2.32
CA ARG A 304 10.79 -9.74 -3.53
C ARG A 304 9.43 -10.38 -3.23
N TYR A 305 8.55 -10.47 -4.21
CA TYR A 305 7.15 -10.85 -3.98
C TYR A 305 7.00 -12.19 -3.22
N PRO A 306 7.69 -13.30 -3.59
CA PRO A 306 7.55 -14.55 -2.87
C PRO A 306 7.94 -14.44 -1.39
N GLN A 307 9.05 -13.75 -1.09
CA GLN A 307 9.50 -13.49 0.27
C GLN A 307 8.51 -12.62 1.06
N ALA A 308 7.98 -11.58 0.40
CA ALA A 308 7.01 -10.67 1.01
C ALA A 308 5.70 -11.41 1.33
N LYS A 309 5.24 -12.30 0.45
CA LYS A 309 4.07 -13.14 0.64
C LYS A 309 4.27 -14.14 1.78
N GLU A 310 5.41 -14.85 1.82
CA GLU A 310 5.74 -15.76 2.93
C GLU A 310 5.75 -15.01 4.27
N PHE A 311 6.33 -13.81 4.33
CA PHE A 311 6.33 -12.98 5.54
C PHE A 311 4.94 -12.49 5.92
N HIS A 312 4.08 -12.16 4.94
CA HIS A 312 2.70 -11.79 5.17
C HIS A 312 1.90 -12.96 5.78
N ASP A 313 2.03 -14.15 5.20
CA ASP A 313 1.29 -15.34 5.62
C ASP A 313 1.67 -15.79 7.04
N LEU A 314 2.95 -15.67 7.42
CA LEU A 314 3.40 -15.88 8.80
C LEU A 314 2.69 -14.93 9.78
N ARG A 315 2.53 -13.66 9.41
CA ARG A 315 1.83 -12.67 10.23
C ARG A 315 0.34 -12.99 10.34
N LEU A 316 -0.31 -13.36 9.24
CA LEU A 316 -1.71 -13.78 9.23
C LEU A 316 -1.93 -15.00 10.14
N GLY A 317 -1.01 -15.96 10.11
CA GLY A 317 -1.02 -17.12 11.00
C GLY A 317 -1.02 -16.73 12.49
N GLU A 318 -0.20 -15.76 12.90
CA GLU A 318 -0.19 -15.26 14.27
C GLU A 318 -1.46 -14.47 14.65
N VAL A 319 -1.99 -13.66 13.73
CA VAL A 319 -3.25 -12.94 13.93
C VAL A 319 -4.39 -13.94 14.15
N ALA A 320 -4.49 -14.96 13.30
CA ALA A 320 -5.48 -16.02 13.42
C ALA A 320 -5.33 -16.79 14.75
N ALA A 321 -4.10 -17.17 15.12
CA ALA A 321 -3.82 -17.84 16.38
C ALA A 321 -4.18 -16.95 17.59
N ARG A 322 -3.91 -15.63 17.54
CA ARG A 322 -4.26 -14.68 18.59
C ARG A 322 -5.78 -14.53 18.73
N LYS A 323 -6.50 -14.37 17.62
CA LYS A 323 -7.98 -14.30 17.61
C LYS A 323 -8.59 -15.57 18.22
N ALA A 324 -8.08 -16.75 17.84
CA ALA A 324 -8.53 -18.03 18.40
C ALA A 324 -8.25 -18.12 19.92
N ALA A 325 -7.09 -17.64 20.38
CA ALA A 325 -6.74 -17.64 21.81
C ALA A 325 -7.62 -16.68 22.63
N ILE A 326 -7.96 -15.50 22.09
CA ILE A 326 -8.90 -14.55 22.70
C ILE A 326 -10.27 -15.19 22.83
N LEU A 327 -10.81 -15.74 21.74
CA LEU A 327 -12.12 -16.42 21.74
C LEU A 327 -12.16 -17.60 22.72
N ALA A 328 -11.10 -18.42 22.76
CA ALA A 328 -11.02 -19.53 23.71
C ALA A 328 -11.00 -19.05 25.17
N ALA A 329 -10.33 -17.92 25.45
CA ALA A 329 -10.30 -17.33 26.78
C ALA A 329 -11.68 -16.78 27.20
N GLU A 330 -12.39 -16.14 26.27
CA GLU A 330 -13.76 -15.65 26.47
C GLU A 330 -14.74 -16.79 26.74
N VAL A 331 -14.73 -17.85 25.93
CA VAL A 331 -15.56 -19.06 26.13
C VAL A 331 -15.25 -19.74 27.46
N ALA A 332 -13.98 -19.74 27.89
CA ALA A 332 -13.57 -20.29 29.18
C ALA A 332 -13.84 -19.36 30.38
N GLY A 333 -14.26 -18.11 30.16
CA GLY A 333 -14.42 -17.10 31.21
C GLY A 333 -13.10 -16.70 31.88
N THR A 334 -11.97 -16.78 31.15
CA THR A 334 -10.63 -16.42 31.61
C THR A 334 -10.17 -15.09 31.00
N THR A 335 -9.15 -14.45 31.56
CA THR A 335 -8.61 -13.19 31.02
C THR A 335 -8.05 -13.40 29.62
N PRO A 336 -8.55 -12.68 28.59
CA PRO A 336 -7.99 -12.76 27.24
C PRO A 336 -6.52 -12.34 27.20
N PRO A 337 -5.68 -12.97 26.36
CA PRO A 337 -4.35 -12.46 26.09
C PRO A 337 -4.43 -11.06 25.45
N ALA A 338 -3.39 -10.25 25.63
CA ALA A 338 -3.29 -8.96 24.95
C ALA A 338 -3.34 -9.15 23.43
N GLU A 339 -3.84 -8.19 22.68
CA GLU A 339 -3.77 -8.22 21.22
C GLU A 339 -2.32 -8.10 20.72
N LEU A 340 -2.09 -8.45 19.45
CA LEU A 340 -0.84 -8.09 18.78
C LEU A 340 -0.79 -6.58 18.56
N GLU A 341 0.41 -6.02 18.44
CA GLU A 341 0.59 -4.59 18.11
C GLU A 341 -0.02 -4.22 16.75
N ASP A 342 -0.09 -5.18 15.83
CA ASP A 342 -0.72 -5.04 14.54
C ASP A 342 -1.59 -6.28 14.25
N MET A 343 -2.91 -6.11 14.42
CA MET A 343 -3.94 -7.12 14.12
C MET A 343 -4.47 -7.02 12.68
N SER A 344 -3.86 -6.19 11.82
CA SER A 344 -4.28 -6.07 10.40
C SER A 344 -4.07 -7.37 9.64
N GLU A 345 -5.04 -7.70 8.80
CA GLU A 345 -5.01 -8.83 7.87
C GLU A 345 -4.78 -8.37 6.43
N GLU A 346 -4.78 -7.06 6.20
CA GLU A 346 -4.69 -6.49 4.88
C GLU A 346 -3.28 -6.65 4.26
N PRO A 347 -3.21 -6.96 2.95
CA PRO A 347 -1.95 -7.06 2.25
C PRO A 347 -1.26 -5.70 2.14
N THR A 348 0.05 -5.75 1.88
CA THR A 348 0.79 -4.54 1.46
C THR A 348 0.38 -4.12 0.04
N LEU A 349 0.64 -2.87 -0.36
CA LEU A 349 0.33 -2.37 -1.71
C LEU A 349 0.99 -3.22 -2.80
N GLN A 350 2.23 -3.66 -2.58
CA GLN A 350 2.91 -4.61 -3.47
C GLN A 350 2.11 -5.90 -3.65
N ILE A 351 1.75 -6.55 -2.54
CA ILE A 351 1.03 -7.83 -2.56
C ILE A 351 -0.35 -7.64 -3.18
N LEU A 352 -1.10 -6.61 -2.77
CA LEU A 352 -2.41 -6.31 -3.34
C LEU A 352 -2.37 -6.19 -4.86
N LEU A 353 -1.46 -5.37 -5.40
CA LEU A 353 -1.40 -5.14 -6.84
C LEU A 353 -0.94 -6.38 -7.61
N GLU A 354 -0.04 -7.19 -7.04
CA GLU A 354 0.39 -8.45 -7.65
C GLU A 354 -0.75 -9.48 -7.64
N GLU A 355 -1.44 -9.67 -6.50
CA GLU A 355 -2.55 -10.61 -6.36
C GLU A 355 -3.74 -10.20 -7.23
N MET A 356 -4.01 -8.89 -7.39
CA MET A 356 -5.02 -8.44 -8.35
C MET A 356 -4.69 -8.84 -9.79
N ILE A 357 -3.42 -9.01 -10.16
CA ILE A 357 -3.02 -9.43 -11.50
C ILE A 357 -2.99 -10.95 -11.61
N SER A 358 -2.42 -11.62 -10.62
CA SER A 358 -2.16 -13.07 -10.64
C SER A 358 -3.38 -13.89 -10.22
N ASN A 359 -4.20 -13.36 -9.31
CA ASN A 359 -5.43 -13.96 -8.78
C ASN A 359 -6.62 -12.97 -8.86
N PRO A 360 -7.01 -12.50 -10.05
CA PRO A 360 -7.97 -11.41 -10.21
C PRO A 360 -9.38 -11.71 -9.68
N ASP A 361 -9.76 -12.98 -9.55
CA ASP A 361 -11.08 -13.41 -9.07
C ASP A 361 -11.28 -13.07 -7.58
N ASP A 362 -10.22 -13.10 -6.77
CA ASP A 362 -10.28 -12.75 -5.35
C ASP A 362 -10.60 -11.26 -5.12
N TYR A 363 -10.26 -10.43 -6.11
CA TYR A 363 -10.45 -8.98 -6.07
C TYR A 363 -11.49 -8.48 -7.08
N ARG A 364 -12.28 -9.40 -7.65
CA ARG A 364 -13.24 -9.08 -8.71
C ARG A 364 -14.21 -7.98 -8.26
N HIS A 365 -14.25 -6.89 -9.03
CA HIS A 365 -15.06 -5.70 -8.78
C HIS A 365 -14.70 -4.92 -7.51
N ALA A 366 -13.47 -5.07 -6.98
CA ALA A 366 -13.02 -4.28 -5.83
C ALA A 366 -13.17 -2.77 -6.08
N LEU A 367 -13.50 -2.03 -5.02
CA LEU A 367 -13.56 -0.56 -5.02
C LEU A 367 -12.26 -0.02 -4.39
N LEU A 368 -11.47 0.76 -5.14
CA LEU A 368 -10.18 1.28 -4.70
C LEU A 368 -10.19 2.81 -4.64
N VAL A 369 -9.80 3.37 -3.49
CA VAL A 369 -9.67 4.82 -3.29
C VAL A 369 -8.23 5.17 -2.96
N ASN A 370 -7.59 5.98 -3.80
CA ASN A 370 -6.30 6.59 -3.47
C ASN A 370 -6.50 7.86 -2.64
N LEU A 371 -6.11 7.80 -1.36
CA LEU A 371 -6.24 8.91 -0.41
C LEU A 371 -5.08 9.92 -0.46
N HIS A 372 -4.07 9.71 -1.32
CA HIS A 372 -2.92 10.60 -1.46
C HIS A 372 -3.15 11.78 -2.44
N GLY A 373 -4.37 11.96 -2.95
CA GLY A 373 -4.73 13.07 -3.84
C GLY A 373 -4.11 12.97 -5.23
N GLU A 374 -3.36 13.99 -5.67
CA GLU A 374 -2.70 13.99 -7.00
C GLU A 374 -1.47 13.06 -7.07
N LEU A 375 -1.02 12.55 -5.93
CA LEU A 375 0.12 11.64 -5.82
C LEU A 375 -0.36 10.20 -5.97
N LEU A 376 0.27 9.44 -6.86
CA LEU A 376 0.10 7.99 -6.91
C LEU A 376 1.13 7.33 -5.98
N PRO A 377 0.71 6.63 -4.91
CA PRO A 377 1.63 5.81 -4.13
C PRO A 377 2.05 4.59 -4.96
N THR A 378 3.33 4.26 -4.94
CA THR A 378 3.89 3.09 -5.63
C THR A 378 4.87 2.37 -4.72
N PRO A 379 4.91 1.03 -4.73
CA PRO A 379 5.89 0.29 -3.93
C PRO A 379 7.32 0.51 -4.47
N PRO A 380 8.35 0.66 -3.60
CA PRO A 380 9.73 0.76 -4.04
C PRO A 380 10.29 -0.62 -4.46
N LEU A 381 9.98 -1.03 -5.70
CA LEU A 381 10.29 -2.36 -6.23
C LEU A 381 11.70 -2.48 -6.86
N ARG A 382 12.23 -3.70 -6.82
CA ARG A 382 13.43 -4.16 -7.54
C ARG A 382 13.39 -5.69 -7.66
N ASN A 383 13.73 -6.22 -8.82
CA ASN A 383 13.60 -7.65 -9.17
C ASN A 383 14.86 -8.50 -8.92
N TYR A 384 15.94 -7.95 -8.37
CA TYR A 384 17.14 -8.72 -8.00
C TYR A 384 17.49 -8.51 -6.53
N SER A 385 18.28 -9.44 -6.00
CA SER A 385 18.54 -9.56 -4.57
C SER A 385 19.81 -8.85 -4.13
N ASP A 386 19.83 -8.48 -2.85
CA ASP A 386 21.02 -7.91 -2.22
C ASP A 386 22.07 -8.97 -1.97
N ALA A 387 23.34 -8.60 -2.05
CA ALA A 387 24.41 -9.54 -1.79
C ALA A 387 24.52 -9.84 -0.29
N ALA A 388 24.70 -11.11 0.05
CA ALA A 388 24.99 -11.52 1.41
C ALA A 388 26.35 -10.96 1.84
N LYS A 389 26.40 -10.46 3.07
CA LYS A 389 27.61 -9.88 3.66
C LYS A 389 27.75 -10.22 5.13
N SER A 390 29.00 -10.39 5.55
CA SER A 390 29.35 -10.60 6.96
C SER A 390 30.48 -9.64 7.32
N PRO A 391 30.19 -8.34 7.54
CA PRO A 391 31.23 -7.33 7.77
C PRO A 391 32.13 -7.63 8.97
N SER A 392 31.63 -8.36 9.97
CA SER A 392 32.40 -8.81 11.14
C SER A 392 33.46 -9.86 10.81
N ARG A 393 33.17 -10.81 9.91
CA ARG A 393 34.08 -11.94 9.59
C ARG A 393 34.84 -11.74 8.29
N PHE A 394 34.16 -11.21 7.27
CA PHE A 394 34.67 -10.98 5.93
C PHE A 394 34.44 -9.50 5.55
N PRO A 395 35.18 -8.55 6.15
CA PRO A 395 35.02 -7.12 5.86
C PRO A 395 35.17 -6.82 4.37
N GLY A 396 34.22 -6.08 3.82
CA GLY A 396 34.18 -5.65 2.43
C GLY A 396 33.82 -6.74 1.43
N VAL A 397 33.57 -7.98 1.85
CA VAL A 397 33.20 -9.07 0.93
C VAL A 397 31.69 -9.13 0.76
N ARG A 398 31.25 -9.38 -0.47
CA ARG A 398 29.86 -9.58 -0.88
C ARG A 398 29.74 -10.84 -1.73
N VAL A 399 28.67 -11.59 -1.55
CA VAL A 399 28.36 -12.77 -2.39
C VAL A 399 26.88 -12.83 -2.75
N VAL A 400 26.58 -13.17 -3.99
CA VAL A 400 25.22 -13.32 -4.49
C VAL A 400 25.17 -14.34 -5.61
N THR A 401 24.08 -15.09 -5.68
CA THR A 401 23.81 -16.03 -6.77
C THR A 401 22.57 -15.56 -7.51
N HIS A 402 22.69 -15.27 -8.80
CA HIS A 402 21.54 -14.91 -9.65
C HIS A 402 21.32 -16.00 -10.71
N PRO A 403 20.08 -16.35 -11.06
CA PRO A 403 19.85 -17.09 -12.29
C PRO A 403 20.17 -16.21 -13.52
N GLU A 404 20.56 -16.85 -14.62
CA GLU A 404 20.80 -16.15 -15.90
C GLU A 404 19.50 -15.58 -16.49
N GLN A 405 18.36 -16.19 -16.19
CA GLN A 405 17.02 -15.77 -16.62
C GLN A 405 16.03 -15.88 -15.46
N LEU A 406 15.02 -15.03 -15.41
CA LEU A 406 13.91 -15.17 -14.47
C LEU A 406 13.06 -16.39 -14.81
N ARG A 407 12.72 -16.57 -16.09
CA ARG A 407 11.99 -17.75 -16.57
C ARG A 407 12.96 -18.74 -17.21
N ALA A 408 12.85 -20.00 -16.82
CA ALA A 408 13.37 -21.12 -17.60
C ALA A 408 12.17 -21.91 -18.13
N GLY A 409 12.15 -22.23 -19.43
CA GLY A 409 11.03 -22.97 -20.01
C GLY A 409 10.85 -24.33 -19.35
N ARG A 410 9.62 -24.61 -18.88
CA ARG A 410 9.31 -25.87 -18.20
C ARG A 410 9.56 -27.08 -19.12
N PRO A 411 10.11 -28.20 -18.61
CA PRO A 411 10.30 -29.41 -19.41
C PRO A 411 9.00 -29.97 -19.98
N GLY A 412 9.05 -30.49 -21.20
CA GLY A 412 7.86 -30.97 -21.93
C GLY A 412 7.04 -29.88 -22.63
N THR A 413 7.50 -28.64 -22.60
CA THR A 413 6.87 -27.49 -23.30
C THR A 413 7.75 -26.95 -24.42
N ALA A 414 7.20 -26.09 -25.28
CA ALA A 414 8.00 -25.46 -26.33
C ALA A 414 8.96 -24.44 -25.71
N GLY A 415 10.27 -24.64 -25.90
CA GLY A 415 11.30 -23.78 -25.30
C GLY A 415 11.80 -24.25 -23.94
N GLU A 416 11.72 -25.55 -23.62
CA GLU A 416 12.30 -26.13 -22.41
C GLU A 416 13.81 -25.86 -22.25
N GLU A 417 14.24 -25.45 -21.05
CA GLU A 417 15.60 -24.97 -20.80
C GLU A 417 16.16 -25.46 -19.45
N ASP A 418 17.49 -25.61 -19.40
CA ASP A 418 18.22 -25.87 -18.16
C ASP A 418 18.30 -24.58 -17.32
N VAL A 419 18.25 -24.70 -15.99
CA VAL A 419 18.45 -23.52 -15.12
C VAL A 419 19.94 -23.31 -14.91
N ARG A 420 20.41 -22.09 -15.20
CA ARG A 420 21.81 -21.69 -14.99
C ARG A 420 21.87 -20.59 -13.94
N LEU A 421 22.67 -20.81 -12.90
CA LEU A 421 22.89 -19.88 -11.79
C LEU A 421 24.32 -19.38 -11.81
N ARG A 422 24.52 -18.06 -11.76
CA ARG A 422 25.84 -17.41 -11.69
C ARG A 422 26.12 -16.93 -10.28
N VAL A 423 27.27 -17.33 -9.74
CA VAL A 423 27.71 -16.94 -8.39
C VAL A 423 28.78 -15.87 -8.51
N TYR A 424 28.49 -14.72 -7.91
CA TYR A 424 29.35 -13.56 -7.85
C TYR A 424 29.94 -13.42 -6.46
N ALA A 425 31.25 -13.20 -6.38
CA ALA A 425 31.96 -12.88 -5.16
C ALA A 425 32.87 -11.68 -5.44
N TYR A 426 32.69 -10.60 -4.69
CA TYR A 426 33.39 -9.35 -4.96
C TYR A 426 33.72 -8.60 -3.67
N LYS A 427 34.65 -7.65 -3.78
CA LYS A 427 34.95 -6.68 -2.73
C LYS A 427 34.33 -5.32 -3.02
N THR A 428 33.87 -4.66 -1.97
CA THR A 428 33.43 -3.25 -2.04
C THR A 428 34.59 -2.30 -2.29
N ASP A 429 35.80 -2.68 -1.86
CA ASP A 429 37.07 -2.05 -2.20
C ASP A 429 38.01 -3.10 -2.79
N PRO A 430 38.21 -3.17 -4.12
CA PRO A 430 39.11 -4.14 -4.74
C PRO A 430 40.59 -3.97 -4.36
N SER A 431 40.99 -2.84 -3.77
CA SER A 431 42.39 -2.53 -3.46
C SER A 431 42.87 -3.00 -2.08
N SER A 432 41.98 -3.50 -1.22
CA SER A 432 42.29 -3.92 0.16
C SER A 432 42.09 -5.42 0.41
N GLY A 433 42.50 -5.93 1.57
CA GLY A 433 41.92 -7.14 2.20
C GLY A 433 42.24 -8.53 1.61
N VAL A 434 41.27 -9.44 1.76
CA VAL A 434 41.35 -10.89 1.51
C VAL A 434 41.08 -11.22 0.04
N GLU A 435 42.02 -11.87 -0.65
CA GLU A 435 41.93 -12.22 -2.09
C GLU A 435 41.02 -13.44 -2.39
N ARG A 436 40.78 -14.30 -1.40
CA ARG A 436 39.96 -15.54 -1.53
C ARG A 436 39.07 -15.77 -0.33
N VAL A 437 37.90 -16.36 -0.54
CA VAL A 437 37.07 -16.89 0.54
C VAL A 437 37.05 -18.42 0.45
N PRO A 438 37.66 -19.14 1.41
CA PRO A 438 38.44 -18.63 2.55
C PRO A 438 39.85 -18.17 2.13
N ALA A 439 40.53 -17.41 2.99
CA ALA A 439 41.92 -17.01 2.75
C ALA A 439 42.84 -18.25 2.74
N VAL A 440 43.85 -18.27 1.85
CA VAL A 440 44.79 -19.40 1.74
C VAL A 440 45.48 -19.65 3.09
N GLY A 441 45.26 -20.83 3.68
CA GLY A 441 45.85 -21.23 4.96
C GLY A 441 44.98 -21.04 6.20
N ALA A 442 43.79 -20.44 6.07
CA ALA A 442 42.69 -20.71 6.98
C ALA A 442 42.24 -22.17 6.78
N GLY A 443 41.68 -22.83 7.78
CA GLY A 443 41.21 -24.23 7.66
C GLY A 443 40.23 -24.43 6.49
N LEU A 444 39.86 -25.68 6.21
CA LEU A 444 38.93 -26.09 5.14
C LEU A 444 37.47 -25.60 5.37
N ASP A 445 37.30 -24.58 6.19
CA ASP A 445 36.10 -24.40 6.97
C ASP A 445 35.35 -23.11 6.64
N SER A 446 35.82 -22.21 5.76
CA SER A 446 35.00 -21.05 5.34
C SER A 446 34.82 -20.98 3.83
N GLY A 447 33.71 -20.42 3.34
CA GLY A 447 33.33 -20.51 1.93
C GLY A 447 32.01 -19.82 1.62
N ILE A 448 31.53 -20.01 0.39
CA ILE A 448 30.20 -19.56 -0.06
C ILE A 448 29.25 -20.73 0.05
N TYR A 449 28.15 -20.53 0.77
CA TYR A 449 27.14 -21.53 1.01
C TYR A 449 25.89 -21.20 0.21
N ILE A 450 25.44 -22.13 -0.62
CA ILE A 450 24.25 -21.99 -1.47
C ILE A 450 23.25 -23.07 -1.08
N GLU A 451 21.98 -22.67 -0.91
CA GLU A 451 20.85 -23.55 -0.62
C GLU A 451 19.88 -23.47 -1.80
N VAL A 452 19.68 -24.59 -2.50
CA VAL A 452 18.61 -24.72 -3.50
C VAL A 452 17.45 -25.40 -2.78
N MET A 453 16.40 -24.63 -2.52
CA MET A 453 15.28 -25.08 -1.71
C MET A 453 14.43 -26.11 -2.46
N ASP A 454 13.86 -27.05 -1.71
CA ASP A 454 12.80 -27.97 -2.13
C ASP A 454 13.15 -28.94 -3.27
N VAL A 455 14.42 -29.03 -3.64
CA VAL A 455 14.93 -29.96 -4.67
C VAL A 455 16.16 -30.72 -4.16
N ASN A 456 16.25 -32.02 -4.45
CA ASN A 456 17.44 -32.85 -4.19
C ASN A 456 18.30 -33.06 -5.44
N LEU A 457 19.37 -32.28 -5.56
CA LEU A 457 20.33 -32.33 -6.67
C LEU A 457 21.51 -33.30 -6.43
N THR A 458 21.46 -34.13 -5.39
CA THR A 458 22.55 -35.09 -5.10
C THR A 458 22.41 -36.39 -5.89
N ASP A 459 23.54 -37.00 -6.21
CA ASP A 459 23.59 -38.34 -6.77
C ASP A 459 23.39 -39.40 -5.67
N PHE A 460 22.41 -40.28 -5.84
CA PHE A 460 22.15 -41.38 -4.90
C PHE A 460 23.19 -42.49 -4.96
N THR A 461 23.95 -42.58 -6.05
CA THR A 461 24.98 -43.60 -6.27
C THR A 461 26.36 -43.15 -5.81
N GLN A 462 26.57 -41.84 -5.67
CA GLN A 462 27.80 -41.22 -5.21
C GLN A 462 27.54 -40.39 -3.95
N ALA A 463 27.99 -40.87 -2.79
CA ALA A 463 27.85 -40.13 -1.54
C ALA A 463 28.46 -38.72 -1.66
N ASN A 464 27.65 -37.69 -1.44
CA ASN A 464 28.01 -36.28 -1.58
C ASN A 464 28.48 -35.88 -3.00
N GLY A 465 28.02 -36.60 -4.03
CA GLY A 465 28.14 -36.24 -5.43
C GLY A 465 26.93 -35.46 -5.93
N LEU A 466 27.11 -34.72 -7.02
CA LEU A 466 26.05 -33.99 -7.71
C LEU A 466 25.38 -34.93 -8.74
N HIS A 467 24.08 -34.77 -8.96
CA HIS A 467 23.35 -35.54 -9.98
C HIS A 467 24.02 -35.42 -11.36
N PRO A 468 24.05 -36.49 -12.20
CA PRO A 468 24.71 -36.45 -13.51
C PRO A 468 24.22 -35.34 -14.46
N ASP A 469 22.96 -34.93 -14.35
CA ASP A 469 22.37 -33.84 -15.15
C ASP A 469 22.62 -32.44 -14.56
N CYS A 470 23.33 -32.36 -13.44
CA CYS A 470 23.72 -31.08 -12.85
C CYS A 470 25.24 -30.90 -12.99
N LYS A 471 25.67 -29.64 -13.15
CA LYS A 471 27.10 -29.30 -13.24
C LYS A 471 27.43 -28.12 -12.37
N ILE A 472 28.66 -28.09 -11.86
CA ILE A 472 29.25 -26.91 -11.23
C ILE A 472 30.52 -26.60 -12.00
N LEU A 473 30.53 -25.43 -12.63
CA LEU A 473 31.64 -24.91 -13.41
C LEU A 473 32.31 -23.78 -12.64
N LYS A 474 33.62 -23.61 -12.83
CA LYS A 474 34.45 -22.59 -12.19
C LYS A 474 35.28 -21.82 -13.21
N LEU A 475 35.65 -20.60 -12.85
CA LEU A 475 36.59 -19.77 -13.57
C LEU A 475 37.66 -19.25 -12.58
N ASP A 476 38.77 -19.99 -12.46
CA ASP A 476 39.88 -19.65 -11.53
C ASP A 476 40.84 -18.64 -12.19
N GLY A 477 41.70 -18.04 -11.38
CA GLY A 477 42.71 -17.06 -11.80
C GLY A 477 42.45 -15.64 -11.32
N GLY A 478 43.39 -14.74 -11.65
CA GLY A 478 43.33 -13.34 -11.20
C GLY A 478 43.82 -13.10 -9.77
N ILE A 479 44.48 -14.09 -9.17
CA ILE A 479 44.98 -14.04 -7.80
C ILE A 479 46.47 -14.32 -7.79
N SER A 480 47.24 -13.52 -7.05
CA SER A 480 48.70 -13.69 -6.93
C SER A 480 49.41 -13.82 -8.30
N GLY A 481 48.88 -13.20 -9.35
CA GLY A 481 49.40 -13.25 -10.71
C GLY A 481 49.10 -14.52 -11.51
N ALA A 482 48.23 -15.42 -11.01
CA ALA A 482 47.79 -16.59 -11.76
C ALA A 482 46.94 -16.19 -12.98
N ALA A 483 47.21 -16.80 -14.13
CA ALA A 483 46.40 -16.64 -15.34
C ALA A 483 44.97 -17.16 -15.12
N TYR A 484 44.03 -16.63 -15.89
CA TYR A 484 42.66 -17.13 -15.86
C TYR A 484 42.53 -18.40 -16.69
N ASP A 485 41.60 -19.27 -16.29
CA ASP A 485 41.07 -20.27 -17.20
C ASP A 485 40.47 -19.55 -18.42
N THR A 486 40.61 -20.13 -19.61
CA THR A 486 40.09 -19.50 -20.85
C THR A 486 38.57 -19.53 -20.90
N ASP A 487 37.97 -20.56 -20.30
CA ASP A 487 36.53 -20.78 -20.23
C ASP A 487 36.17 -21.36 -18.85
N PHE A 488 34.87 -21.38 -18.54
CA PHE A 488 34.37 -22.13 -17.40
C PHE A 488 34.67 -23.63 -17.54
N VAL A 489 35.38 -24.19 -16.56
CA VAL A 489 35.75 -25.61 -16.52
C VAL A 489 35.02 -26.32 -15.39
N GLN A 490 34.78 -27.63 -15.54
CA GLN A 490 34.16 -28.44 -14.48
C GLN A 490 34.94 -28.32 -13.17
N ALA A 491 34.26 -27.92 -12.10
CA ALA A 491 34.83 -27.91 -10.77
C ALA A 491 34.91 -29.33 -10.21
N LYS A 492 35.96 -29.59 -9.43
CA LYS A 492 36.10 -30.87 -8.74
C LYS A 492 35.21 -30.92 -7.50
N TYR A 493 34.56 -32.06 -7.27
CA TYR A 493 33.96 -32.33 -5.97
C TYR A 493 35.07 -32.75 -4.99
N VAL A 494 34.91 -32.49 -3.69
CA VAL A 494 35.97 -32.71 -2.69
C VAL A 494 36.59 -34.13 -2.72
N GLY A 495 35.82 -35.16 -3.05
CA GLY A 495 36.31 -36.54 -3.08
C GLY A 495 37.19 -36.89 -4.28
N GLU A 496 37.35 -35.98 -5.24
CA GLU A 496 38.32 -36.11 -6.37
C GLU A 496 39.72 -35.60 -6.00
N ALA A 497 39.94 -35.25 -4.73
CA ALA A 497 41.20 -34.72 -4.21
C ALA A 497 41.69 -33.48 -4.99
N PRO A 498 40.97 -32.34 -4.89
CA PRO A 498 41.39 -31.08 -5.50
C PRO A 498 42.77 -30.65 -5.01
N ALA A 499 43.53 -29.97 -5.86
CA ALA A 499 44.86 -29.46 -5.50
C ALA A 499 44.75 -28.36 -4.43
N ALA A 500 45.84 -28.13 -3.70
CA ALA A 500 45.88 -27.07 -2.70
C ALA A 500 45.61 -25.69 -3.34
N GLY A 501 44.64 -24.95 -2.80
CA GLY A 501 44.21 -23.66 -3.33
C GLY A 501 43.31 -23.74 -4.57
N GLU A 502 43.01 -24.93 -5.08
CA GLU A 502 42.10 -25.11 -6.21
C GLU A 502 40.65 -24.83 -5.77
N MET A 503 39.90 -24.11 -6.61
CA MET A 503 38.45 -23.97 -6.48
C MET A 503 37.77 -25.35 -6.60
N HIS A 504 36.99 -25.72 -5.59
CA HIS A 504 36.24 -26.99 -5.51
C HIS A 504 34.96 -26.81 -4.70
N TYR A 505 34.11 -27.84 -4.67
CA TYR A 505 32.83 -27.80 -3.95
C TYR A 505 32.54 -29.05 -3.11
N TYR A 506 31.59 -28.88 -2.20
CA TYR A 506 30.90 -29.94 -1.47
C TYR A 506 29.41 -29.85 -1.80
N VAL A 507 28.73 -30.99 -1.87
CA VAL A 507 27.28 -31.01 -2.06
C VAL A 507 26.66 -32.09 -1.17
N TRP A 508 25.52 -31.79 -0.56
CA TRP A 508 24.71 -32.76 0.17
C TRP A 508 23.26 -32.30 0.25
N PHE A 509 22.35 -33.23 0.52
CA PHE A 509 20.95 -32.94 0.71
C PHE A 509 20.61 -32.85 2.20
N ASN A 510 19.97 -31.75 2.60
CA ASN A 510 19.50 -31.55 3.96
C ASN A 510 18.01 -31.88 4.04
N ASN A 511 17.69 -32.81 4.93
CA ASN A 511 16.32 -33.24 5.22
C ASN A 511 16.00 -33.03 6.72
N PRO A 512 15.95 -31.77 7.19
CA PRO A 512 15.59 -31.48 8.57
C PRO A 512 14.12 -31.84 8.84
N TYR A 513 13.87 -32.50 9.99
CA TYR A 513 12.51 -32.83 10.40
C TYR A 513 11.68 -31.56 10.68
N GLY A 514 10.49 -31.46 10.06
CA GLY A 514 9.56 -30.34 10.25
C GLY A 514 10.06 -28.99 9.73
N LYS A 515 10.98 -28.98 8.77
CA LYS A 515 11.46 -27.76 8.10
C LYS A 515 11.59 -28.01 6.59
N ARG A 516 11.62 -26.93 5.80
CA ARG A 516 11.91 -26.99 4.36
C ARG A 516 13.22 -27.73 4.10
N LYS A 517 13.20 -28.55 3.05
CA LYS A 517 14.34 -29.36 2.61
C LYS A 517 15.10 -28.61 1.53
N TYR A 518 16.36 -28.96 1.35
CA TYR A 518 17.20 -28.23 0.40
C TYR A 518 18.47 -28.99 0.07
N THR A 519 18.97 -28.78 -1.15
CA THR A 519 20.34 -29.13 -1.51
C THR A 519 21.27 -28.02 -1.03
N SER A 520 22.36 -28.39 -0.39
CA SER A 520 23.44 -27.45 -0.06
C SER A 520 24.64 -27.67 -0.93
N ILE A 521 25.16 -26.57 -1.47
CA ILE A 521 26.38 -26.49 -2.26
C ILE A 521 27.32 -25.53 -1.52
N PHE A 522 28.49 -26.03 -1.13
CA PHE A 522 29.50 -25.23 -0.44
C PHE A 522 30.72 -25.04 -1.35
N LEU A 523 30.96 -23.81 -1.78
CA LEU A 523 32.00 -23.42 -2.71
C LEU A 523 33.22 -22.88 -1.97
N VAL A 524 34.40 -23.40 -2.29
CA VAL A 524 35.64 -23.15 -1.54
C VAL A 524 36.72 -22.58 -2.45
N ASN A 525 37.61 -21.76 -1.85
CA ASN A 525 38.72 -21.07 -2.51
C ASN A 525 38.28 -20.07 -3.59
N THR A 526 37.08 -19.49 -3.45
CA THR A 526 36.51 -18.56 -4.42
C THR A 526 37.28 -17.23 -4.42
N PRO A 527 37.81 -16.77 -5.57
CA PRO A 527 38.34 -15.43 -5.72
C PRO A 527 37.31 -14.33 -5.43
N THR A 528 37.71 -13.28 -4.72
CA THR A 528 36.87 -12.09 -4.44
C THR A 528 37.31 -10.84 -5.18
N ILE A 529 38.42 -10.93 -5.92
CA ILE A 529 38.97 -9.87 -6.76
C ILE A 529 39.21 -10.41 -8.17
N CYS A 530 39.17 -9.55 -9.18
CA CYS A 530 39.27 -9.88 -10.59
C CYS A 530 40.48 -9.21 -11.24
N THR A 531 41.66 -9.28 -10.61
CA THR A 531 42.89 -8.61 -11.08
C THR A 531 43.21 -8.98 -12.53
N GLU A 532 43.61 -7.99 -13.33
CA GLU A 532 44.04 -8.21 -14.71
C GLU A 532 45.37 -9.00 -14.79
N VAL A 533 45.39 -10.10 -15.55
CA VAL A 533 46.58 -10.90 -15.84
C VAL A 533 46.60 -11.25 -17.32
N GLY A 534 47.61 -10.80 -18.06
CA GLY A 534 47.74 -11.13 -19.50
C GLY A 534 46.60 -10.59 -20.38
N GLY A 535 45.87 -9.56 -19.93
CA GLY A 535 44.69 -8.99 -20.60
C GLY A 535 43.36 -9.68 -20.25
N GLN A 536 43.42 -10.78 -19.50
CA GLN A 536 42.28 -11.46 -18.87
C GLN A 536 41.99 -10.81 -17.50
N GLY A 537 40.77 -10.96 -16.98
CA GLY A 537 40.29 -10.30 -15.76
C GLY A 537 39.76 -8.88 -16.01
N ILE A 538 39.58 -8.11 -14.94
CA ILE A 538 39.08 -6.73 -14.95
C ILE A 538 40.25 -5.76 -14.79
N ARG A 539 40.36 -4.82 -15.72
CA ARG A 539 41.35 -3.74 -15.64
C ARG A 539 40.94 -2.71 -14.59
N ASN A 540 41.91 -2.17 -13.85
CA ASN A 540 41.67 -1.12 -12.87
C ASN A 540 41.47 0.25 -13.55
N ASN A 541 40.29 0.44 -14.14
CA ASN A 541 39.84 1.70 -14.73
C ASN A 541 38.30 1.82 -14.65
N GLU A 542 37.77 3.01 -14.90
CA GLU A 542 36.35 3.33 -14.80
C GLU A 542 35.47 2.67 -15.87
N GLN A 543 36.01 2.32 -17.04
CA GLN A 543 35.27 1.62 -18.10
C GLN A 543 35.03 0.14 -17.76
N SER A 544 36.04 -0.52 -17.19
CA SER A 544 35.97 -1.95 -16.87
C SER A 544 35.30 -2.25 -15.53
N ARG A 545 35.09 -1.26 -14.65
CA ARG A 545 34.47 -1.40 -13.32
C ARG A 545 33.21 -0.56 -13.22
N LEU A 546 32.22 -1.07 -12.49
CA LEU A 546 30.95 -0.37 -12.25
C LEU A 546 30.95 0.22 -10.83
N TYR A 547 31.01 1.56 -10.72
CA TYR A 547 31.13 2.27 -9.42
C TYR A 547 32.37 1.85 -8.61
N ASP A 548 33.49 1.62 -9.30
CA ASP A 548 34.75 1.04 -8.76
C ASP A 548 34.59 -0.36 -8.12
N LEU A 549 33.45 -1.03 -8.35
CA LEU A 549 33.23 -2.42 -7.97
C LEU A 549 33.64 -3.36 -9.10
N GLU A 550 34.11 -4.55 -8.73
CA GLU A 550 34.31 -5.70 -9.63
C GLU A 550 33.05 -6.59 -9.66
N TYR A 551 31.87 -5.97 -9.51
CA TYR A 551 30.56 -6.61 -9.59
C TYR A 551 29.86 -6.18 -10.87
N ILE A 552 29.86 -7.05 -11.87
CA ILE A 552 29.23 -6.83 -13.16
C ILE A 552 28.37 -8.06 -13.44
N PRO A 553 27.11 -8.04 -12.96
CA PRO A 553 26.23 -9.19 -13.07
C PRO A 553 25.49 -9.25 -14.41
N SER A 554 25.39 -8.14 -15.13
CA SER A 554 24.73 -8.09 -16.42
C SER A 554 25.59 -8.71 -17.53
N CYS A 555 24.95 -8.95 -18.66
CA CYS A 555 25.54 -9.46 -19.88
C CYS A 555 26.37 -8.36 -20.55
N ALA A 556 27.70 -8.39 -20.37
CA ALA A 556 28.62 -7.39 -20.91
C ALA A 556 29.11 -7.74 -22.33
N ASP A 557 28.26 -8.37 -23.14
CA ASP A 557 28.63 -8.81 -24.47
C ASP A 557 28.58 -7.66 -25.47
N THR A 558 29.54 -7.69 -26.39
CA THR A 558 29.64 -6.72 -27.50
C THR A 558 28.87 -7.18 -28.75
N ASP A 559 28.32 -8.39 -28.71
CA ASP A 559 27.59 -9.00 -29.82
C ASP A 559 26.08 -8.70 -29.76
N ALA A 560 25.42 -8.84 -30.90
CA ALA A 560 23.99 -8.51 -31.04
C ALA A 560 23.04 -9.48 -30.32
N THR A 561 23.55 -10.61 -29.84
CA THR A 561 22.80 -11.64 -29.11
C THR A 561 23.55 -11.88 -27.80
N PRO A 562 23.20 -11.17 -26.71
CA PRO A 562 23.83 -11.35 -25.42
C PRO A 562 23.63 -12.80 -24.92
N ASP A 563 24.66 -13.41 -24.35
CA ASP A 563 24.67 -14.82 -23.89
C ASP A 563 25.64 -15.11 -22.71
N PHE A 564 26.24 -14.06 -22.14
CA PHE A 564 27.25 -14.10 -21.09
C PHE A 564 28.58 -14.73 -21.51
N SER A 565 28.89 -14.74 -22.80
CA SER A 565 30.17 -15.25 -23.32
C SER A 565 31.35 -14.39 -22.90
N ASN A 566 31.22 -13.05 -22.83
CA ASN A 566 32.31 -12.15 -22.41
C ASN A 566 32.51 -12.20 -20.88
N ASN A 567 33.47 -13.02 -20.45
CA ASN A 567 33.78 -13.33 -19.06
C ASN A 567 35.25 -13.06 -18.71
N LEU A 568 35.67 -13.34 -17.47
CA LEU A 568 37.02 -12.99 -17.01
C LEU A 568 38.16 -13.72 -17.78
N GLY A 569 37.88 -14.84 -18.43
CA GLY A 569 38.82 -15.57 -19.28
C GLY A 569 39.13 -14.86 -20.61
N ASP A 570 38.29 -13.92 -21.03
CA ASP A 570 38.46 -13.21 -22.29
C ASP A 570 39.49 -12.09 -22.21
N VAL A 571 40.16 -11.83 -23.33
CA VAL A 571 41.12 -10.72 -23.45
C VAL A 571 40.39 -9.47 -23.93
N GLY A 572 40.55 -8.35 -23.22
CA GLY A 572 39.89 -7.10 -23.60
C GLY A 572 39.94 -6.04 -22.51
N ASN A 573 39.66 -4.80 -22.90
CA ASN A 573 39.66 -3.62 -22.01
C ASN A 573 38.27 -3.21 -21.51
N GLY A 574 37.20 -3.81 -22.03
CA GLY A 574 35.83 -3.51 -21.61
C GLY A 574 35.44 -4.16 -20.28
N PRO A 575 34.22 -3.91 -19.79
CA PRO A 575 33.61 -4.71 -18.74
C PRO A 575 33.44 -6.17 -19.19
N LYS A 576 33.36 -7.07 -18.22
CA LYS A 576 33.18 -8.51 -18.42
C LYS A 576 32.27 -9.04 -17.33
N ASN A 577 31.51 -10.09 -17.57
CA ASN A 577 30.75 -10.75 -16.51
C ASN A 577 31.72 -11.29 -15.45
N THR A 578 31.50 -10.95 -14.18
CA THR A 578 32.44 -11.25 -13.09
C THR A 578 32.08 -12.50 -12.28
N ALA A 579 31.19 -13.35 -12.78
CA ALA A 579 30.83 -14.60 -12.11
C ALA A 579 32.06 -15.51 -11.96
N ARG A 580 32.16 -16.18 -10.80
CA ARG A 580 33.23 -17.15 -10.50
C ARG A 580 32.79 -18.59 -10.64
N TRP A 581 31.48 -18.82 -10.54
CA TRP A 581 30.88 -20.14 -10.69
C TRP A 581 29.63 -20.07 -11.54
N VAL A 582 29.38 -21.15 -12.28
CA VAL A 582 28.10 -21.43 -12.92
C VAL A 582 27.59 -22.76 -12.38
N ILE A 583 26.36 -22.77 -11.87
CA ILE A 583 25.66 -23.98 -11.44
C ILE A 583 24.58 -24.25 -12.49
N GLU A 584 24.66 -25.40 -13.15
CA GLU A 584 23.70 -25.83 -14.16
C GLU A 584 22.84 -26.93 -13.54
N ILE A 585 21.52 -26.72 -13.55
CA ILE A 585 20.51 -27.68 -13.12
C ILE A 585 19.80 -28.14 -14.38
N GLY A 586 20.13 -29.35 -14.84
CA GLY A 586 19.54 -29.91 -16.05
C GLY A 586 18.02 -30.11 -15.91
N LYS A 587 17.30 -29.82 -16.98
CA LYS A 587 15.85 -30.00 -17.09
C LYS A 587 15.36 -31.41 -16.79
N ASP A 588 16.20 -32.41 -17.00
CA ASP A 588 15.86 -33.83 -16.76
C ASP A 588 15.68 -34.14 -15.26
N ILE A 589 16.14 -33.26 -14.35
CA ILE A 589 15.82 -33.33 -12.91
C ILE A 589 14.32 -33.28 -12.66
N TRP A 590 13.57 -32.58 -13.52
CA TRP A 590 12.14 -32.34 -13.38
C TRP A 590 11.34 -33.64 -13.23
N ALA A 591 11.67 -34.67 -14.02
CA ALA A 591 10.95 -35.94 -14.05
C ALA A 591 11.53 -37.03 -13.12
N ASP A 592 12.55 -36.73 -12.31
CA ASP A 592 13.26 -37.75 -11.49
C ASP A 592 12.73 -37.88 -10.05
N GLN A 593 11.53 -37.36 -9.75
CA GLN A 593 10.90 -37.39 -8.41
C GLN A 593 11.81 -36.83 -7.30
N ARG A 594 12.39 -35.66 -7.57
CA ARG A 594 13.38 -34.99 -6.69
C ARG A 594 12.86 -33.76 -5.98
N PHE A 595 11.60 -33.37 -6.22
CA PHE A 595 10.98 -32.20 -5.64
C PHE A 595 10.25 -32.55 -4.34
N TYR A 596 10.16 -31.57 -3.45
CA TYR A 596 9.51 -31.69 -2.15
C TYR A 596 8.53 -30.54 -1.96
N MET A 597 7.30 -30.84 -1.56
CA MET A 597 6.37 -29.81 -1.10
C MET A 597 6.52 -29.63 0.40
N GLU A 598 6.33 -28.40 0.85
CA GLU A 598 6.09 -28.12 2.26
C GLU A 598 4.68 -28.64 2.59
N VAL A 599 4.61 -29.83 3.22
CA VAL A 599 3.34 -30.36 3.70
C VAL A 599 3.06 -29.72 5.06
N GLU A 600 1.81 -29.30 5.29
CA GLU A 600 1.36 -28.74 6.57
C GLU A 600 1.89 -29.53 7.78
N PRO A 601 2.09 -28.88 8.94
CA PRO A 601 2.72 -29.47 10.14
C PRO A 601 2.09 -30.79 10.64
N ALA A 602 0.88 -31.13 10.20
CA ALA A 602 0.07 -32.25 10.68
C ALA A 602 0.08 -33.51 9.80
N ALA A 603 0.68 -33.53 8.61
CA ALA A 603 0.67 -34.70 7.73
C ALA A 603 1.86 -35.66 7.97
N PRO A 604 1.64 -36.99 8.06
CA PRO A 604 2.73 -37.94 8.23
C PRO A 604 3.44 -38.23 6.90
N ALA A 605 4.78 -38.14 6.94
CA ALA A 605 5.75 -38.59 5.95
C ALA A 605 5.82 -37.82 4.61
N THR A 606 7.06 -37.45 4.30
CA THR A 606 7.53 -36.90 3.03
C THR A 606 7.06 -37.73 1.84
N VAL A 607 6.47 -37.08 0.85
CA VAL A 607 6.30 -37.64 -0.49
C VAL A 607 7.21 -36.83 -1.41
N ASN A 608 8.28 -37.46 -1.89
CA ASN A 608 8.93 -36.98 -3.11
C ASN A 608 7.86 -36.95 -4.19
N TYR A 609 7.74 -35.87 -4.93
CA TYR A 609 6.77 -35.78 -6.01
C TYR A 609 7.46 -35.43 -7.33
N ASP A 610 6.80 -35.82 -8.41
CA ASP A 610 7.06 -35.30 -9.74
C ASP A 610 6.15 -34.06 -9.92
N PRO A 611 6.69 -32.87 -10.22
CA PRO A 611 5.86 -31.70 -10.52
C PRO A 611 4.83 -31.92 -11.63
N ASN A 612 5.03 -32.88 -12.53
CA ASN A 612 4.03 -33.22 -13.54
C ASN A 612 2.77 -33.90 -12.94
N ASP A 613 2.83 -34.38 -11.70
CA ASP A 613 1.70 -35.01 -11.01
C ASP A 613 0.84 -33.98 -10.24
N THR A 614 1.19 -32.68 -10.24
CA THR A 614 0.39 -31.61 -9.60
C THR A 614 -0.57 -30.94 -10.58
N ALA A 615 -1.62 -30.32 -10.05
CA ALA A 615 -2.58 -29.56 -10.86
C ALA A 615 -1.94 -28.31 -11.49
N GLU A 616 -0.99 -27.70 -10.78
CA GLU A 616 -0.15 -26.59 -11.23
C GLU A 616 1.30 -27.10 -11.31
N PRO A 617 1.84 -27.41 -12.49
CA PRO A 617 3.16 -28.01 -12.61
C PRO A 617 4.31 -27.01 -12.40
N ASP A 618 4.05 -25.71 -12.54
CA ASP A 618 5.10 -24.68 -12.49
C ASP A 618 5.75 -24.58 -11.11
N HIS A 619 7.05 -24.28 -11.11
CA HIS A 619 7.85 -24.30 -9.89
C HIS A 619 8.82 -23.12 -9.80
N ALA A 620 8.77 -22.40 -8.69
CA ALA A 620 9.74 -21.37 -8.37
C ALA A 620 10.93 -21.96 -7.59
N LEU A 621 12.10 -22.03 -8.23
CA LEU A 621 13.36 -22.36 -7.57
C LEU A 621 13.80 -21.19 -6.70
N VAL A 622 13.89 -21.44 -5.38
CA VAL A 622 14.43 -20.48 -4.41
C VAL A 622 15.89 -20.81 -4.12
N VAL A 623 16.78 -19.83 -4.32
CA VAL A 623 18.23 -19.98 -4.13
C VAL A 623 18.69 -19.02 -3.04
N ARG A 624 19.21 -19.56 -1.94
CA ARG A 624 19.76 -18.76 -0.83
C ARG A 624 21.27 -18.80 -0.85
N THR A 625 21.93 -17.66 -0.65
CA THR A 625 23.39 -17.52 -0.62
C THR A 625 23.86 -16.90 0.69
N ARG A 626 24.94 -17.44 1.26
CA ARG A 626 25.56 -16.99 2.52
C ARG A 626 27.08 -17.10 2.47
N LEU A 627 27.76 -16.32 3.30
CA LEU A 627 29.14 -16.55 3.70
C LEU A 627 29.13 -17.46 4.94
N ALA A 628 29.75 -18.63 4.85
CA ALA A 628 29.77 -19.59 5.96
C ALA A 628 31.19 -19.84 6.49
N ASP A 629 31.25 -20.14 7.79
CA ASP A 629 32.41 -20.71 8.46
C ASP A 629 31.95 -21.94 9.25
N LEU A 630 32.14 -23.12 8.66
CA LEU A 630 31.82 -24.46 9.14
C LEU A 630 32.47 -24.81 10.50
N THR A 631 33.50 -24.10 10.96
CA THR A 631 34.01 -24.27 12.33
C THR A 631 33.15 -23.57 13.38
N SER A 632 32.32 -22.60 12.97
CA SER A 632 31.37 -21.90 13.82
C SER A 632 29.99 -22.55 13.72
N VAL A 633 29.33 -22.84 14.84
CA VAL A 633 27.99 -23.49 14.84
C VAL A 633 26.87 -22.53 14.36
N ASN A 634 27.18 -21.26 14.12
CA ASN A 634 26.17 -20.19 13.99
C ASN A 634 25.88 -19.71 12.57
N TRP A 635 26.61 -20.15 11.53
CA TRP A 635 26.35 -19.67 10.16
C TRP A 635 24.98 -20.12 9.62
N SER A 636 24.49 -21.29 10.04
CA SER A 636 23.16 -21.80 9.67
C SER A 636 22.00 -21.00 10.31
N THR A 637 22.33 -20.13 11.26
CA THR A 637 21.39 -19.23 11.94
C THR A 637 21.55 -17.77 11.52
N THR A 638 22.48 -17.43 10.61
CA THR A 638 22.63 -16.05 10.13
C THR A 638 21.44 -15.62 9.29
N GLY A 639 21.31 -14.32 8.98
CA GLY A 639 20.18 -13.83 8.19
C GLY A 639 18.81 -13.96 8.87
N LYS A 640 18.76 -14.49 10.10
CA LYS A 640 17.56 -14.57 10.92
C LYS A 640 17.57 -13.40 11.88
N TRP A 641 16.64 -12.48 11.66
CA TRP A 641 16.54 -11.25 12.43
C TRP A 641 15.80 -11.47 13.75
N PHE A 642 14.76 -12.31 13.75
CA PHE A 642 13.94 -12.60 14.92
C PHE A 642 14.09 -14.07 15.32
N THR A 643 14.94 -14.32 16.31
CA THR A 643 15.03 -15.62 16.97
C THR A 643 14.69 -15.43 18.45
N PRO A 644 14.36 -16.50 19.20
CA PRO A 644 14.13 -16.40 20.64
C PRO A 644 15.33 -15.80 21.44
N SER A 645 16.52 -15.71 20.83
CA SER A 645 17.63 -14.89 21.33
C SER A 645 17.56 -13.47 20.77
N THR A 646 17.49 -12.47 21.65
CA THR A 646 17.26 -11.04 21.39
C THR A 646 18.35 -10.30 20.60
N THR A 647 19.28 -10.99 19.93
CA THR A 647 20.36 -10.35 19.14
C THR A 647 20.43 -10.96 17.75
N PRO A 648 20.23 -10.17 16.68
CA PRO A 648 20.44 -10.63 15.31
C PRO A 648 21.87 -11.16 15.13
N VAL A 649 21.99 -12.33 14.52
CA VAL A 649 23.30 -12.94 14.22
C VAL A 649 23.60 -12.70 12.74
N GLU A 650 24.48 -11.74 12.45
CA GLU A 650 24.87 -11.38 11.06
C GLU A 650 23.66 -11.30 10.12
N PRO A 651 22.72 -10.37 10.40
CA PRO A 651 21.45 -10.31 9.69
C PRO A 651 21.58 -10.07 8.19
N GLU A 652 22.65 -9.42 7.76
CA GLU A 652 22.91 -9.14 6.35
C GLU A 652 23.61 -10.30 5.61
N ASN A 653 23.95 -11.38 6.32
CA ASN A 653 24.60 -12.56 5.75
C ASN A 653 23.56 -13.53 5.16
N PHE A 654 22.74 -13.00 4.26
CA PHE A 654 21.69 -13.71 3.57
C PHE A 654 21.29 -12.98 2.28
N SER A 655 21.20 -13.74 1.20
CA SER A 655 20.67 -13.31 -0.08
C SER A 655 19.74 -14.40 -0.59
N GLU A 656 18.61 -14.04 -1.18
CA GLU A 656 17.63 -14.99 -1.69
C GLU A 656 17.15 -14.57 -3.07
N THR A 657 17.37 -15.40 -4.09
CA THR A 657 16.97 -15.20 -5.49
C THR A 657 16.01 -16.27 -5.97
N TYR A 658 15.38 -16.01 -7.10
CA TYR A 658 14.27 -16.80 -7.64
C TYR A 658 14.42 -16.98 -9.14
N CYS A 659 14.11 -18.18 -9.61
CA CYS A 659 13.94 -18.56 -11.02
C CYS A 659 12.66 -19.39 -11.14
N TRP A 660 11.86 -19.16 -12.16
CA TRP A 660 10.60 -19.84 -12.38
C TRP A 660 10.76 -20.82 -13.55
N TRP A 661 10.66 -22.11 -13.25
CA TRP A 661 10.44 -23.12 -14.27
C TRP A 661 8.94 -23.11 -14.61
N ALA A 662 8.60 -22.37 -15.65
CA ALA A 662 7.23 -22.07 -16.03
C ALA A 662 7.01 -22.26 -17.53
N ASP A 663 5.78 -22.63 -17.92
CA ASP A 663 5.45 -22.78 -19.33
C ASP A 663 5.11 -21.45 -20.03
N SER A 664 4.63 -20.45 -19.29
CA SER A 664 4.32 -19.12 -19.80
C SER A 664 5.13 -18.03 -19.08
N PRO A 665 5.51 -16.93 -19.77
CA PRO A 665 6.00 -15.73 -19.10
C PRO A 665 4.94 -15.10 -18.17
N ASP A 666 3.66 -15.44 -18.33
CA ASP A 666 2.60 -14.95 -17.48
C ASP A 666 2.54 -15.59 -16.09
N ASP A 667 3.21 -16.73 -15.87
CA ASP A 667 3.28 -17.40 -14.56
C ASP A 667 4.40 -16.84 -13.67
N VAL A 668 5.28 -16.00 -14.24
CA VAL A 668 6.25 -15.23 -13.45
C VAL A 668 5.54 -14.03 -12.84
N PRO A 669 5.64 -13.77 -11.52
CA PRO A 669 4.99 -12.62 -10.90
C PRO A 669 5.34 -11.30 -11.60
N PHE A 670 4.35 -10.45 -11.87
CA PHE A 670 4.53 -9.24 -12.67
C PHE A 670 5.56 -8.28 -12.07
N THR A 671 5.59 -8.17 -10.74
CA THR A 671 6.57 -7.36 -9.98
C THR A 671 8.00 -7.89 -10.05
N GLU A 672 8.23 -9.09 -10.59
CA GLU A 672 9.56 -9.68 -10.80
C GLU A 672 10.05 -9.54 -12.24
N ARG A 673 9.15 -9.37 -13.22
CA ARG A 673 9.47 -9.30 -14.67
C ARG A 673 10.29 -8.08 -15.08
N SER A 674 10.54 -7.13 -14.19
CA SER A 674 11.25 -5.91 -14.55
C SER A 674 12.02 -5.25 -13.40
N GLN A 675 13.12 -4.59 -13.75
CA GLN A 675 13.85 -3.72 -12.86
C GLN A 675 13.18 -2.34 -12.84
N PHE A 676 12.36 -2.08 -11.83
CA PHE A 676 11.70 -0.78 -11.67
C PHE A 676 12.64 0.35 -11.25
N GLN A 677 13.75 0.03 -10.56
CA GLN A 677 14.71 1.00 -10.03
C GLN A 677 16.15 0.48 -10.09
N GLY A 678 17.10 1.40 -10.22
CA GLY A 678 18.54 1.13 -10.23
C GLY A 678 19.18 1.18 -11.61
N ASP A 679 20.49 0.99 -11.66
CA ASP A 679 21.28 0.98 -12.90
C ASP A 679 20.99 -0.29 -13.71
N PRO A 680 20.68 -0.21 -15.02
CA PRO A 680 20.42 -1.38 -15.85
C PRO A 680 21.63 -2.32 -16.03
N ARG A 681 22.86 -1.85 -15.81
CA ARG A 681 24.07 -2.71 -15.89
C ARG A 681 24.25 -3.61 -14.66
N HIS A 682 23.46 -3.40 -13.61
CA HIS A 682 23.36 -4.33 -12.48
C HIS A 682 22.22 -5.34 -12.63
N ASN A 683 21.43 -5.27 -13.70
CA ASN A 683 20.36 -6.22 -13.95
C ASN A 683 20.95 -7.57 -14.44
N PRO A 684 20.79 -8.66 -13.67
CA PRO A 684 21.48 -9.92 -13.93
C PRO A 684 20.77 -10.81 -14.96
N TYR A 685 19.56 -10.46 -15.40
CA TYR A 685 18.70 -11.38 -16.14
C TYR A 685 18.74 -11.11 -17.65
N LEU A 686 19.09 -12.13 -18.42
CA LEU A 686 19.18 -12.09 -19.88
C LEU A 686 17.81 -11.87 -20.53
N ASP A 687 16.78 -12.52 -19.99
CA ASP A 687 15.40 -12.47 -20.48
C ASP A 687 14.70 -11.11 -20.29
N THR A 688 15.41 -10.16 -19.65
CA THR A 688 14.95 -8.78 -19.48
C THR A 688 15.73 -7.79 -20.34
N LEU A 689 16.67 -8.25 -21.18
CA LEU A 689 17.43 -7.40 -22.11
C LEU A 689 16.59 -7.06 -23.36
N ASP A 690 17.09 -6.11 -24.16
CA ASP A 690 16.38 -5.70 -25.38
C ASP A 690 16.35 -6.83 -26.41
N GLY A 691 15.15 -7.14 -26.92
CA GLY A 691 14.96 -8.14 -27.97
C GLY A 691 14.61 -9.55 -27.48
N ASP A 692 14.65 -9.80 -26.17
CA ASP A 692 14.20 -11.08 -25.61
C ASP A 692 12.68 -11.27 -25.73
N PRO A 693 12.17 -12.49 -26.01
CA PRO A 693 10.74 -12.74 -26.16
C PRO A 693 9.93 -12.72 -24.85
N ASP A 694 10.52 -13.03 -23.70
CA ASP A 694 9.76 -13.21 -22.45
C ASP A 694 9.49 -11.86 -21.78
N PHE A 695 10.53 -11.09 -21.48
CA PHE A 695 10.41 -9.79 -20.80
C PHE A 695 11.20 -8.68 -21.52
N PRO A 696 10.90 -8.40 -22.81
CA PRO A 696 11.70 -7.50 -23.64
C PRO A 696 11.95 -6.14 -23.00
N SER A 697 13.23 -5.77 -22.93
CA SER A 697 13.69 -4.50 -22.37
C SER A 697 13.29 -4.29 -20.90
N GLY A 698 13.02 -5.35 -20.13
CA GLY A 698 12.63 -5.37 -18.71
C GLY A 698 13.57 -4.66 -17.71
N TYR A 699 14.72 -4.14 -18.11
CA TYR A 699 15.59 -3.32 -17.26
C TYR A 699 15.08 -1.86 -17.10
N ASN A 700 15.61 -1.11 -16.13
CA ASN A 700 15.22 0.29 -15.90
C ASN A 700 15.74 1.22 -17.01
N TRP A 701 14.84 1.79 -17.81
CA TRP A 701 15.19 2.67 -18.92
C TRP A 701 15.68 4.06 -18.50
N PHE A 702 15.32 4.51 -17.30
CA PHE A 702 15.32 5.92 -16.96
C PHE A 702 16.37 6.30 -15.91
N PHE A 703 17.25 5.37 -15.56
CA PHE A 703 18.32 5.64 -14.61
C PHE A 703 19.33 6.67 -15.17
N ASP A 704 19.88 6.39 -16.35
CA ASP A 704 20.89 7.17 -17.07
C ASP A 704 20.91 6.77 -18.55
N SER A 705 21.37 7.65 -19.45
CA SER A 705 21.44 7.37 -20.90
C SER A 705 22.56 6.41 -21.30
N LEU A 706 23.53 6.17 -20.43
CA LEU A 706 24.74 5.37 -20.64
C LEU A 706 25.73 5.96 -21.67
N THR A 707 25.44 7.18 -22.15
CA THR A 707 26.23 7.92 -23.15
C THR A 707 26.45 9.36 -22.71
N ASN A 708 27.44 9.60 -21.86
CA ASN A 708 27.66 10.90 -21.22
C ASN A 708 29.12 11.36 -21.38
N ASP A 709 29.35 12.67 -21.44
CA ASP A 709 30.70 13.29 -21.38
C ASP A 709 31.78 12.70 -22.32
N SER A 710 31.37 12.24 -23.53
CA SER A 710 32.19 11.56 -24.55
C SER A 710 32.48 10.07 -24.30
N GLU A 711 31.91 9.53 -23.22
CA GLU A 711 31.93 8.12 -22.86
C GLU A 711 30.64 7.45 -23.35
N ASN A 712 30.77 6.27 -23.93
CA ASN A 712 29.65 5.51 -24.46
C ASN A 712 29.73 4.06 -23.96
N SER A 713 29.15 3.83 -22.79
CA SER A 713 29.10 2.50 -22.19
C SER A 713 28.09 1.57 -22.87
N ARG A 714 27.20 2.07 -23.75
CA ARG A 714 26.27 1.21 -24.50
C ARG A 714 26.99 0.27 -25.47
N ASN A 715 28.17 0.65 -25.94
CA ASN A 715 28.98 -0.22 -26.78
C ASN A 715 29.50 -1.46 -26.02
N ASP A 716 29.51 -1.39 -24.69
CA ASP A 716 30.01 -2.44 -23.81
C ASP A 716 28.87 -3.33 -23.25
N TYR A 717 27.61 -2.95 -23.47
CA TYR A 717 26.40 -3.67 -23.02
C TYR A 717 25.35 -3.66 -24.13
N TYR A 718 25.55 -4.45 -25.19
CA TYR A 718 24.72 -4.33 -26.40
C TYR A 718 23.23 -4.63 -26.16
N GLY A 719 22.94 -5.54 -25.22
CA GLY A 719 21.56 -5.86 -24.79
C GLY A 719 20.83 -4.73 -24.08
N ILE A 720 21.50 -3.64 -23.71
CA ILE A 720 20.91 -2.46 -23.06
C ILE A 720 20.82 -1.32 -24.08
N ALA A 721 19.69 -1.27 -24.80
CA ALA A 721 19.53 -0.36 -25.95
C ALA A 721 18.66 0.88 -25.67
N ARG A 722 17.73 0.82 -24.71
CA ARG A 722 16.70 1.85 -24.47
C ARG A 722 16.93 2.54 -23.13
N THR A 723 17.77 3.56 -23.13
CA THR A 723 18.22 4.26 -21.93
C THR A 723 18.13 5.78 -22.08
N TRP A 724 17.68 6.48 -21.03
CA TRP A 724 17.51 7.93 -21.00
C TRP A 724 17.90 8.52 -19.64
N ASN A 725 18.32 9.78 -19.67
CA ASN A 725 18.60 10.57 -18.47
C ASN A 725 17.30 11.03 -17.78
N ARG A 726 16.71 10.15 -16.95
CA ARG A 726 15.44 10.33 -16.24
C ARG A 726 14.21 10.29 -17.14
N TRP A 727 13.14 9.70 -16.64
CA TRP A 727 11.82 9.77 -17.23
C TRP A 727 11.30 11.19 -17.11
N ASN A 728 10.92 11.77 -18.25
CA ASN A 728 10.46 13.16 -18.35
C ASN A 728 11.47 14.19 -17.76
N SER A 729 12.79 13.89 -17.79
CA SER A 729 13.82 14.70 -17.12
C SER A 729 13.62 14.90 -15.62
N ALA A 730 12.81 14.05 -14.97
CA ALA A 730 12.44 14.15 -13.57
C ALA A 730 12.80 12.88 -12.78
N LEU A 731 12.22 11.74 -13.14
CA LEU A 731 12.23 10.51 -12.33
C LEU A 731 13.32 9.52 -12.78
N ARG A 732 13.98 8.84 -11.84
CA ARG A 732 14.93 7.75 -12.18
C ARG A 732 14.30 6.37 -12.15
N GLN A 733 13.12 6.27 -11.57
CA GLN A 733 12.32 5.07 -11.54
C GLN A 733 11.61 4.89 -12.88
N ASP A 734 11.31 3.64 -13.20
CA ASP A 734 10.49 3.28 -14.35
C ASP A 734 9.01 3.53 -14.08
N ALA A 735 8.64 4.81 -14.05
CA ALA A 735 7.28 5.26 -13.81
C ALA A 735 6.25 4.60 -14.75
N PRO A 736 6.53 4.42 -16.06
CA PRO A 736 5.62 3.70 -16.96
C PRO A 736 5.28 2.27 -16.54
N ARG A 737 6.26 1.49 -16.03
CA ARG A 737 6.03 0.13 -15.51
C ARG A 737 5.30 0.14 -14.18
N LEU A 738 5.62 1.08 -13.29
CA LEU A 738 4.89 1.25 -12.04
C LEU A 738 3.40 1.60 -12.32
N PHE A 739 3.13 2.39 -13.36
CA PHE A 739 1.75 2.65 -13.77
C PHE A 739 1.10 1.47 -14.48
N GLU A 740 1.89 0.65 -15.20
CA GLU A 740 1.39 -0.60 -15.81
C GLU A 740 0.90 -1.58 -14.75
N LEU A 741 1.60 -1.69 -13.62
CA LEU A 741 1.17 -2.50 -12.47
C LEU A 741 -0.26 -2.13 -12.03
N PHE A 742 -0.55 -0.83 -11.85
CA PHE A 742 -1.89 -0.36 -11.51
C PHE A 742 -2.91 -0.61 -12.63
N ARG A 743 -2.55 -0.31 -13.89
CA ARG A 743 -3.46 -0.54 -15.03
C ARG A 743 -3.88 -2.01 -15.13
N LYS A 744 -2.92 -2.93 -15.06
CA LYS A 744 -3.19 -4.37 -15.15
C LYS A 744 -4.01 -4.84 -13.96
N ALA A 745 -3.68 -4.42 -12.74
CA ALA A 745 -4.47 -4.73 -11.55
C ALA A 745 -5.92 -4.27 -11.71
N ILE A 746 -6.18 -3.01 -12.07
CA ILE A 746 -7.54 -2.46 -12.17
C ILE A 746 -8.35 -3.12 -13.31
N SER A 747 -7.70 -3.44 -14.45
CA SER A 747 -8.40 -4.02 -15.60
C SER A 747 -8.71 -5.51 -15.44
N SER A 748 -7.75 -6.31 -14.96
CA SER A 748 -7.93 -7.76 -14.74
C SER A 748 -9.02 -8.09 -13.70
N THR A 749 -9.16 -7.26 -12.67
CA THR A 749 -10.19 -7.42 -11.63
C THR A 749 -11.52 -6.75 -11.98
N ARG A 750 -11.62 -6.02 -13.10
CA ARG A 750 -12.75 -5.13 -13.41
C ARG A 750 -13.12 -4.19 -12.26
N SER A 751 -12.11 -3.68 -11.57
CA SER A 751 -12.28 -2.83 -10.40
C SER A 751 -12.66 -1.39 -10.75
N ILE A 752 -13.19 -0.68 -9.75
CA ILE A 752 -13.39 0.76 -9.81
C ILE A 752 -12.30 1.43 -8.99
N TYR A 753 -11.54 2.32 -9.61
CA TYR A 753 -10.48 3.10 -8.98
C TYR A 753 -10.81 4.59 -9.01
N THR A 754 -10.51 5.31 -7.92
CA THR A 754 -10.67 6.76 -7.87
C THR A 754 -9.54 7.42 -7.10
N THR A 755 -9.26 8.68 -7.44
CA THR A 755 -8.46 9.59 -6.61
C THR A 755 -9.35 10.68 -6.06
N LEU A 756 -8.94 11.28 -4.93
CA LEU A 756 -9.72 12.31 -4.26
C LEU A 756 -10.04 13.52 -5.15
N THR A 757 -9.03 14.12 -5.78
CA THR A 757 -9.18 15.35 -6.58
C THR A 757 -7.93 15.65 -7.42
N GLY A 758 -8.04 16.67 -8.28
CA GLY A 758 -6.91 17.31 -8.96
C GLY A 758 -6.49 16.70 -10.29
N TYR A 759 -5.22 16.90 -10.62
CA TYR A 759 -4.52 16.38 -11.79
C TYR A 759 -4.11 14.94 -11.52
N SER A 760 -4.72 13.98 -12.23
CA SER A 760 -4.44 12.56 -12.01
C SER A 760 -2.94 12.27 -12.14
N TYR A 761 -2.37 11.72 -11.07
CA TYR A 761 -1.01 11.18 -11.01
C TYR A 761 0.10 12.18 -11.43
N TYR A 762 -0.03 13.45 -11.03
CA TYR A 762 0.97 14.50 -11.29
C TYR A 762 2.26 14.33 -10.45
N TYR A 763 2.17 13.52 -9.39
CA TYR A 763 3.29 13.10 -8.55
C TYR A 763 3.29 11.58 -8.37
N MET A 764 4.45 11.03 -8.03
CA MET A 764 4.61 9.61 -7.73
C MET A 764 5.44 9.43 -6.46
N GLY A 765 4.89 8.72 -5.47
CA GLY A 765 5.57 8.42 -4.21
C GLY A 765 6.11 6.99 -4.19
N VAL A 766 7.31 6.81 -3.64
CA VAL A 766 7.98 5.52 -3.38
C VAL A 766 8.48 5.41 -1.93
N GLY A 767 8.30 6.45 -1.11
CA GLY A 767 8.66 6.51 0.29
C GLY A 767 9.71 7.59 0.63
N ASN A 768 9.66 8.09 1.86
CA ASN A 768 10.52 9.17 2.40
C ASN A 768 10.52 10.46 1.55
N GLU A 769 9.44 10.74 0.83
CA GLU A 769 9.28 12.03 0.18
C GLU A 769 9.11 13.14 1.24
N ILE A 770 9.82 14.25 1.07
CA ILE A 770 9.68 15.41 1.95
C ILE A 770 9.57 16.64 1.07
N GLY A 771 8.37 17.19 0.95
CA GLY A 771 8.17 18.45 0.25
C GLY A 771 6.71 18.84 0.08
N TYR A 772 6.49 20.09 -0.34
CA TYR A 772 5.25 20.62 -0.89
C TYR A 772 5.56 21.71 -1.90
N ASP A 773 4.61 21.98 -2.80
CA ASP A 773 4.59 23.24 -3.54
C ASP A 773 3.78 24.32 -2.79
N GLY A 774 3.85 25.55 -3.28
CA GLY A 774 3.18 26.68 -2.63
C GLY A 774 1.65 26.66 -2.68
N ALA A 775 1.02 25.76 -3.44
CA ALA A 775 -0.44 25.65 -3.50
C ALA A 775 -1.04 24.95 -2.27
N ASN A 776 -0.21 24.23 -1.50
CA ASN A 776 -0.61 23.33 -0.42
C ASN A 776 -0.46 23.90 1.00
N GLY A 777 -0.46 25.23 1.16
CA GLY A 777 -0.27 25.86 2.47
C GLY A 777 1.17 25.85 2.99
N TYR A 778 2.12 25.32 2.22
CA TYR A 778 3.57 25.35 2.50
C TYR A 778 4.34 26.12 1.42
N PRO A 779 4.33 27.48 1.42
CA PRO A 779 4.96 28.30 0.37
C PRO A 779 6.46 28.02 0.15
N SER A 780 7.15 27.63 1.22
CA SER A 780 8.58 27.33 1.22
C SER A 780 8.87 25.83 1.36
N SER A 781 7.87 24.95 1.25
CA SER A 781 7.93 23.50 1.53
C SER A 781 8.03 23.17 3.04
N ILE A 782 8.46 21.94 3.39
CA ILE A 782 8.44 21.41 4.76
C ILE A 782 9.53 22.04 5.64
N PRO A 783 9.16 22.75 6.72
CA PRO A 783 10.12 23.29 7.68
C PRO A 783 10.73 22.15 8.53
N THR A 784 12.05 22.16 8.69
CA THR A 784 12.78 21.11 9.43
C THR A 784 14.18 21.57 9.87
N SER A 785 14.76 20.86 10.84
CA SER A 785 16.19 20.83 11.08
C SER A 785 16.93 20.42 9.81
N ARG A 786 18.01 21.13 9.50
CA ARG A 786 18.83 20.88 8.31
C ARG A 786 20.05 20.01 8.62
N LYS A 787 20.25 19.61 9.89
CA LYS A 787 21.37 18.77 10.32
C LYS A 787 21.46 17.44 9.52
N PRO A 788 20.35 16.72 9.25
CA PRO A 788 20.38 15.54 8.37
C PRO A 788 20.80 15.80 6.93
N TRP A 789 20.84 17.07 6.48
CA TRP A 789 21.27 17.52 5.16
C TRP A 789 22.65 18.21 5.18
N GLY A 790 23.46 17.93 6.21
CA GLY A 790 24.87 18.33 6.25
C GLY A 790 25.10 19.77 6.70
N SER A 791 24.10 20.43 7.28
CA SER A 791 24.28 21.76 7.87
C SER A 791 24.63 21.67 9.35
N GLY A 792 25.22 22.74 9.90
CA GLY A 792 25.66 22.78 11.30
C GLY A 792 24.50 22.60 12.30
N THR A 793 24.85 22.25 13.54
CA THR A 793 23.92 21.81 14.59
C THR A 793 22.73 22.76 14.82
N SER A 794 22.86 24.08 14.69
CA SER A 794 21.80 25.05 14.98
C SER A 794 20.95 25.51 13.77
N SER A 795 21.08 24.88 12.61
CA SER A 795 20.41 25.38 11.39
C SER A 795 19.07 24.71 11.09
N THR A 796 18.05 25.54 10.92
CA THR A 796 16.72 25.17 10.44
C THR A 796 16.50 25.71 9.03
N GLY A 797 15.57 25.11 8.29
CA GLY A 797 15.26 25.53 6.93
C GLY A 797 14.13 24.71 6.37
N TYR A 798 14.07 24.62 5.04
CA TYR A 798 13.02 23.89 4.35
C TYR A 798 13.61 22.77 3.50
N VAL A 799 12.89 21.67 3.38
CA VAL A 799 13.27 20.53 2.52
C VAL A 799 12.21 20.33 1.45
N ASN A 800 12.66 20.08 0.23
CA ASN A 800 11.81 19.76 -0.90
C ASN A 800 12.53 18.79 -1.83
N ASN A 801 12.18 17.51 -1.70
CA ASN A 801 12.73 16.39 -2.46
C ASN A 801 11.71 15.81 -3.46
N ILE A 802 10.53 16.44 -3.59
CA ILE A 802 9.48 16.02 -4.53
C ILE A 802 9.55 16.86 -5.80
N THR A 803 9.44 18.19 -5.68
CA THR A 803 9.64 19.11 -6.81
C THR A 803 11.08 19.65 -6.86
N GLY A 804 11.84 19.48 -5.77
CA GLY A 804 13.30 19.66 -5.74
C GLY A 804 14.05 18.33 -5.85
N SER A 805 15.37 18.38 -5.66
CA SER A 805 16.25 17.23 -5.88
C SER A 805 16.13 16.16 -4.80
N ARG A 806 16.03 14.89 -5.19
CA ARG A 806 16.23 13.76 -4.29
C ARG A 806 17.62 13.75 -3.69
N CYS A 807 17.75 13.06 -2.55
CA CYS A 807 19.02 12.94 -1.85
C CYS A 807 19.37 11.47 -1.62
N TYR A 808 20.66 11.17 -1.71
CA TYR A 808 21.24 9.95 -1.15
C TYR A 808 21.95 10.27 0.16
N VAL A 809 22.24 9.23 0.94
CA VAL A 809 23.06 9.34 2.15
C VAL A 809 24.52 9.21 1.75
N ARG A 810 25.38 10.08 2.28
CA ARG A 810 26.83 10.00 2.08
C ARG A 810 27.60 10.15 3.38
N GLU A 811 28.81 9.62 3.40
CA GLU A 811 29.76 9.82 4.50
C GLU A 811 30.31 11.27 4.50
N GLY A 812 30.46 11.83 5.70
CA GLY A 812 31.16 13.08 5.98
C GLY A 812 32.68 12.88 5.98
N GLY A 813 33.43 13.90 5.56
CA GLY A 813 34.90 13.87 5.52
C GLY A 813 35.53 12.84 4.56
N SER A 814 34.72 12.05 3.85
CA SER A 814 35.12 11.01 2.89
C SER A 814 34.31 11.16 1.60
N ASN A 815 34.95 10.85 0.48
CA ASN A 815 34.31 10.82 -0.85
C ASN A 815 34.16 9.38 -1.38
N TYR A 816 34.45 8.39 -0.55
CA TYR A 816 34.43 6.98 -0.97
C TYR A 816 33.01 6.42 -0.90
N TRP A 817 32.43 6.36 0.31
CA TRP A 817 31.12 5.73 0.50
C TRP A 817 29.95 6.70 0.37
N TRP A 818 28.94 6.25 -0.36
CA TRP A 818 27.59 6.80 -0.37
C TRP A 818 26.59 5.65 -0.58
N GLY A 819 25.39 5.79 -0.04
CA GLY A 819 24.34 4.78 -0.13
C GLY A 819 23.81 4.68 -1.56
N MET A 820 23.88 3.48 -2.13
CA MET A 820 23.29 3.12 -3.42
C MET A 820 22.08 2.22 -3.17
N PRO A 821 20.85 2.77 -3.05
CA PRO A 821 19.68 1.99 -2.63
C PRO A 821 19.37 0.77 -3.50
N TRP A 822 19.69 0.84 -4.79
CA TRP A 822 19.50 -0.30 -5.71
C TRP A 822 20.52 -1.43 -5.52
N LEU A 823 21.48 -1.30 -4.60
CA LEU A 823 22.35 -2.39 -4.13
C LEU A 823 22.04 -2.80 -2.68
N GLY A 824 21.02 -2.21 -2.06
CA GLY A 824 20.59 -2.52 -0.69
C GLY A 824 21.54 -2.06 0.42
N GLU A 825 22.53 -1.19 0.10
CA GLU A 825 23.51 -0.72 1.08
C GLU A 825 22.97 0.48 1.88
N LEU A 826 22.53 0.22 3.12
CA LEU A 826 22.07 1.26 4.06
C LEU A 826 23.20 1.83 4.93
N CYS A 827 24.31 1.11 5.11
CA CYS A 827 25.47 1.60 5.85
C CYS A 827 26.79 1.01 5.32
N PRO A 828 27.92 1.71 5.45
CA PRO A 828 29.22 1.12 5.15
C PRO A 828 29.61 0.09 6.21
N ASP A 829 30.48 -0.87 5.84
CA ASP A 829 31.00 -1.89 6.77
C ASP A 829 31.68 -1.30 8.00
N SER A 830 32.29 -0.11 7.88
CA SER A 830 32.89 0.62 9.00
C SER A 830 31.87 1.01 10.09
N GLN A 831 30.59 1.08 9.74
CA GLN A 831 29.48 1.39 10.64
C GLN A 831 28.61 0.19 10.98
N TYR A 832 28.95 -1.01 10.52
CA TYR A 832 28.19 -2.24 10.82
C TYR A 832 27.94 -2.41 12.33
N SER A 833 29.00 -2.29 13.15
CA SER A 833 28.89 -2.40 14.61
C SER A 833 28.02 -1.32 15.25
N TYR A 834 27.91 -0.15 14.62
CA TYR A 834 27.03 0.92 15.09
C TYR A 834 25.58 0.63 14.69
N PHE A 835 25.33 0.43 13.39
CA PHE A 835 24.01 0.27 12.80
C PHE A 835 23.27 -0.97 13.33
N TYR A 836 23.95 -2.11 13.42
CA TYR A 836 23.40 -3.36 13.97
C TYR A 836 23.65 -3.54 15.46
N GLY A 837 24.41 -2.64 16.09
CA GLY A 837 24.59 -2.62 17.53
C GLY A 837 23.35 -2.11 18.26
N THR A 838 23.30 -2.31 19.57
CA THR A 838 22.16 -1.90 20.40
C THR A 838 22.33 -0.48 20.94
N ASP A 839 21.27 0.33 20.91
CA ASP A 839 21.18 1.64 21.58
C ASP A 839 21.21 1.51 23.11
N THR A 840 20.94 2.61 23.82
CA THR A 840 20.96 2.66 25.29
C THR A 840 19.90 1.78 25.94
N ASP A 841 18.84 1.45 25.21
CA ASP A 841 17.71 0.66 25.69
C ASP A 841 17.82 -0.82 25.27
N GLY A 842 18.92 -1.19 24.60
CA GLY A 842 19.18 -2.56 24.16
C GLY A 842 18.58 -2.90 22.79
N ASN A 843 17.99 -1.93 22.08
CA ASN A 843 17.35 -2.15 20.79
C ASN A 843 18.32 -1.87 19.64
N VAL A 844 18.24 -2.61 18.54
CA VAL A 844 19.16 -2.40 17.39
C VAL A 844 18.96 -1.01 16.78
N ARG A 845 20.05 -0.26 16.55
CA ARG A 845 20.00 1.16 16.14
C ARG A 845 19.26 1.40 14.83
N GLY A 846 19.63 0.68 13.76
CA GLY A 846 18.96 0.76 12.46
C GLY A 846 19.07 2.11 11.74
N ASN A 847 20.03 2.95 12.12
CA ASN A 847 20.21 4.31 11.60
C ASN A 847 21.68 4.76 11.72
N LEU A 848 22.04 5.88 11.10
CA LEU A 848 23.39 6.45 11.14
C LEU A 848 23.42 7.83 11.79
N MET A 849 24.50 8.11 12.52
CA MET A 849 24.74 9.40 13.16
C MET A 849 24.90 10.50 12.11
N THR A 850 24.16 11.59 12.26
CA THR A 850 24.24 12.67 11.28
C THR A 850 25.36 13.69 11.53
N GLY A 851 25.98 14.17 10.45
CA GLY A 851 27.02 15.20 10.48
C GLY A 851 27.87 15.20 9.20
N THR A 852 28.92 16.01 9.18
CA THR A 852 29.82 16.17 8.02
C THR A 852 31.28 15.80 8.31
N SER A 853 31.56 15.34 9.53
CA SER A 853 32.87 14.82 9.93
C SER A 853 33.04 13.36 9.50
N SER A 854 34.27 12.86 9.55
CA SER A 854 34.57 11.45 9.31
C SER A 854 33.82 10.56 10.32
N GLY A 855 33.13 9.53 9.83
CA GLY A 855 32.25 8.66 10.63
C GLY A 855 30.85 9.22 10.89
N GLU A 856 30.50 10.40 10.36
CA GLU A 856 29.15 10.97 10.38
C GLU A 856 28.54 10.96 8.97
N PHE A 857 27.22 11.09 8.85
CA PHE A 857 26.50 10.94 7.59
C PHE A 857 25.50 12.05 7.32
N TYR A 858 25.26 12.37 6.06
CA TYR A 858 24.27 13.36 5.69
C TYR A 858 23.64 13.08 4.33
N ARG A 859 22.43 13.61 4.16
CA ARG A 859 21.70 13.62 2.91
C ARG A 859 22.24 14.71 2.01
N TYR A 860 22.65 14.33 0.81
CA TYR A 860 23.08 15.27 -0.21
C TYR A 860 22.41 14.94 -1.53
N THR A 861 22.28 15.92 -2.44
CA THR A 861 21.55 15.68 -3.68
C THR A 861 22.15 14.47 -4.40
N ASP A 862 21.30 13.65 -5.01
CA ASP A 862 21.72 12.47 -5.76
C ASP A 862 22.83 12.79 -6.79
N TYR A 863 22.70 13.94 -7.47
CA TYR A 863 23.69 14.53 -8.35
C TYR A 863 25.02 14.79 -7.65
N ASP A 864 25.01 15.52 -6.55
CA ASP A 864 26.25 15.93 -5.87
C ASP A 864 26.88 14.79 -5.06
N CYS A 865 26.12 13.79 -4.63
CA CYS A 865 26.66 12.55 -4.08
C CYS A 865 27.56 11.86 -5.10
N TYR A 866 27.02 11.62 -6.30
CA TYR A 866 27.75 10.95 -7.37
C TYR A 866 28.92 11.78 -7.89
N ARG A 867 28.68 13.06 -8.21
CA ARG A 867 29.70 13.94 -8.79
C ARG A 867 30.93 14.14 -7.90
N ASN A 868 30.74 14.12 -6.59
CA ASN A 868 31.83 14.30 -5.63
C ASN A 868 32.34 12.97 -5.05
N SER A 869 31.91 11.84 -5.60
CA SER A 869 32.40 10.51 -5.21
C SER A 869 33.61 10.10 -6.03
N ASN A 870 34.46 9.25 -5.45
CA ASN A 870 35.50 8.53 -6.20
C ASN A 870 34.94 7.30 -6.94
N ASN A 871 33.71 6.89 -6.62
CA ASN A 871 33.08 5.68 -7.15
C ASN A 871 32.13 6.05 -8.29
N SER A 872 32.71 6.49 -9.41
CA SER A 872 31.99 6.79 -10.65
C SER A 872 31.95 5.57 -11.59
N ALA A 873 31.12 5.66 -12.62
CA ALA A 873 30.92 4.60 -13.60
C ALA A 873 30.96 5.19 -15.02
N TYR A 874 31.72 4.56 -15.90
CA TYR A 874 31.90 5.02 -17.28
C TYR A 874 30.56 5.17 -18.01
N GLY A 875 30.42 6.24 -18.76
CA GLY A 875 29.20 6.56 -19.50
C GLY A 875 28.05 7.03 -18.61
N THR A 876 28.25 7.22 -17.31
CA THR A 876 27.18 7.57 -16.36
C THR A 876 27.25 9.01 -15.91
N ARG A 877 26.13 9.72 -15.99
CA ARG A 877 26.00 11.04 -15.41
C ARG A 877 24.68 11.15 -14.68
N MET A 878 24.77 11.11 -13.36
CA MET A 878 23.63 11.43 -12.52
C MET A 878 23.17 12.88 -12.77
N TYR A 879 21.87 13.08 -12.80
CA TYR A 879 21.23 14.40 -12.83
C TYR A 879 20.26 14.50 -11.65
N ALA A 880 20.04 15.70 -11.15
CA ALA A 880 19.13 15.96 -10.04
C ALA A 880 17.73 15.40 -10.33
N SER A 881 17.30 14.34 -9.64
CA SER A 881 15.98 13.73 -9.87
C SER A 881 14.90 14.35 -8.97
N GLN A 882 13.65 14.25 -9.43
CA GLN A 882 12.42 14.77 -8.81
C GLN A 882 11.34 13.68 -8.84
N HIS A 883 10.29 13.84 -8.05
CA HIS A 883 9.10 12.96 -8.00
C HIS A 883 7.84 13.62 -8.58
N CYS A 884 8.04 14.52 -9.54
CA CYS A 884 7.01 15.21 -10.28
C CYS A 884 6.91 14.60 -11.68
N THR A 885 5.82 13.88 -11.95
CA THR A 885 5.54 13.31 -13.28
C THR A 885 4.98 14.38 -14.22
N SER A 886 4.38 15.42 -13.63
CA SER A 886 3.70 16.52 -14.30
C SER A 886 2.56 16.04 -15.21
N THR A 887 2.22 16.83 -16.23
CA THR A 887 1.13 16.55 -17.19
C THR A 887 1.27 15.23 -17.94
N ARG A 888 2.45 14.62 -17.91
CA ARG A 888 2.75 13.36 -18.59
C ARG A 888 2.40 12.14 -17.74
N GLY A 889 2.20 12.31 -16.43
CA GLY A 889 1.84 11.24 -15.50
C GLY A 889 0.54 10.55 -15.88
N CYS A 890 -0.54 11.32 -16.08
CA CYS A 890 -1.82 10.77 -16.51
C CYS A 890 -1.75 10.12 -17.90
N VAL A 891 -1.04 10.73 -18.85
CA VAL A 891 -0.89 10.18 -20.20
C VAL A 891 -0.23 8.80 -20.15
N SER A 892 0.84 8.69 -19.35
CA SER A 892 1.56 7.44 -19.12
C SER A 892 0.71 6.44 -18.35
N PHE A 893 -0.05 6.88 -17.33
CA PHE A 893 -0.93 6.01 -16.55
C PHE A 893 -2.06 5.41 -17.36
N PHE A 894 -2.74 6.18 -18.22
CA PHE A 894 -3.82 5.62 -19.05
C PHE A 894 -3.28 4.83 -20.25
N ASN A 895 -2.08 5.17 -20.75
CA ASN A 895 -1.44 4.55 -21.94
C ASN A 895 -2.42 4.21 -23.07
N ASN A 896 -3.25 5.17 -23.49
CA ASN A 896 -4.32 4.95 -24.46
C ASN A 896 -4.07 5.65 -25.81
N GLY A 897 -4.83 5.24 -26.83
CA GLY A 897 -4.98 5.99 -28.07
C GLY A 897 -3.68 6.15 -28.88
N THR A 898 -3.36 7.37 -29.33
CA THR A 898 -2.16 7.69 -30.13
C THR A 898 -1.44 8.92 -29.57
N SER A 899 -0.24 9.24 -30.08
CA SER A 899 0.49 10.45 -29.68
C SER A 899 -0.27 11.77 -29.90
N SER A 900 -1.26 11.78 -30.80
CA SER A 900 -2.11 12.95 -31.10
C SER A 900 -3.53 12.86 -30.55
N ALA A 901 -3.89 11.76 -29.88
CA ALA A 901 -5.24 11.48 -29.40
C ALA A 901 -5.18 10.50 -28.22
N HIS A 902 -5.10 11.04 -27.00
CA HIS A 902 -5.01 10.27 -25.76
C HIS A 902 -5.60 11.07 -24.58
N PHE A 903 -5.62 10.44 -23.40
CA PHE A 903 -6.08 11.04 -22.15
C PHE A 903 -5.21 12.22 -21.73
N ASN A 904 -5.82 13.36 -21.41
CA ASN A 904 -5.11 14.50 -20.85
C ASN A 904 -5.97 15.32 -19.89
N HIS A 905 -5.33 15.91 -18.88
CA HIS A 905 -5.90 16.95 -18.04
C HIS A 905 -5.46 18.33 -18.55
N HIS A 906 -6.34 19.31 -18.46
CA HIS A 906 -6.09 20.67 -18.94
C HIS A 906 -6.04 21.66 -17.78
N PHE A 907 -5.10 22.60 -17.83
CA PHE A 907 -5.07 23.74 -16.90
C PHE A 907 -6.14 24.76 -17.29
N SER A 908 -7.38 24.49 -16.90
CA SER A 908 -8.52 25.37 -17.18
C SER A 908 -9.40 25.47 -15.93
N GLY A 909 -9.39 26.65 -15.30
CA GLY A 909 -10.29 26.96 -14.20
C GLY A 909 -11.72 27.27 -14.68
N GLY A 910 -12.69 27.04 -13.81
CA GLY A 910 -14.09 27.39 -14.04
C GLY A 910 -15.02 26.67 -13.07
N SER A 911 -16.31 26.95 -13.19
CA SER A 911 -17.35 26.23 -12.46
C SER A 911 -17.81 25.01 -13.26
N GLY A 912 -17.84 23.86 -12.62
CA GLY A 912 -18.52 22.66 -13.11
C GLY A 912 -19.90 22.50 -12.48
N TYR A 913 -20.84 21.96 -13.24
CA TYR A 913 -22.22 21.74 -12.82
C TYR A 913 -22.56 20.24 -12.88
N PRO A 914 -23.36 19.73 -11.92
CA PRO A 914 -23.76 18.33 -11.94
C PRO A 914 -24.62 18.04 -13.17
N VAL A 915 -24.37 16.91 -13.82
CA VAL A 915 -25.09 16.44 -15.02
C VAL A 915 -25.22 14.93 -14.99
N GLY A 916 -26.19 14.38 -15.75
CA GLY A 916 -26.37 12.93 -15.86
C GLY A 916 -26.46 12.26 -14.47
N PRO A 917 -25.70 11.18 -14.22
CA PRO A 917 -25.67 10.53 -12.90
C PRO A 917 -25.24 11.44 -11.75
N GLY A 918 -24.54 12.54 -12.01
CA GLY A 918 -24.17 13.52 -10.98
C GLY A 918 -25.36 14.24 -10.36
N LEU A 919 -26.52 14.27 -11.05
CA LEU A 919 -27.79 14.77 -10.52
C LEU A 919 -28.46 13.74 -9.59
N GLU A 920 -28.20 12.45 -9.80
CA GLU A 920 -28.81 11.37 -9.04
C GLU A 920 -28.14 11.16 -7.68
N ILE A 921 -26.83 11.46 -7.54
CA ILE A 921 -26.06 11.25 -6.30
C ILE A 921 -26.75 11.87 -5.08
N ALA A 922 -27.31 13.08 -5.21
CA ALA A 922 -27.95 13.73 -4.07
C ALA A 922 -29.18 12.97 -3.57
N ASP A 923 -30.02 12.52 -4.52
CA ASP A 923 -31.27 11.84 -4.26
C ASP A 923 -31.03 10.37 -3.82
N ASN A 924 -30.09 9.69 -4.46
CA ASN A 924 -29.79 8.27 -4.24
C ASN A 924 -29.21 7.95 -2.88
N TYR A 925 -28.51 8.91 -2.25
CA TYR A 925 -27.79 8.71 -0.98
C TYR A 925 -28.23 9.69 0.12
N GLY A 926 -29.20 10.58 -0.17
CA GLY A 926 -29.68 11.58 0.78
C GLY A 926 -28.61 12.60 1.18
N PHE A 927 -27.71 12.95 0.26
CA PHE A 927 -26.60 13.88 0.50
C PHE A 927 -26.77 15.21 -0.25
N PRO A 928 -26.62 16.36 0.43
CA PRO A 928 -26.65 17.64 -0.26
C PRO A 928 -25.42 17.79 -1.17
N MET A 929 -25.65 17.85 -2.48
CA MET A 929 -24.62 18.17 -3.46
C MET A 929 -24.66 19.67 -3.81
N PRO A 930 -23.50 20.34 -3.93
CA PRO A 930 -23.45 21.72 -4.36
C PRO A 930 -23.93 21.85 -5.82
N SER A 931 -24.68 22.91 -6.11
CA SER A 931 -25.18 23.19 -7.47
C SER A 931 -24.06 23.53 -8.46
N SER A 932 -22.87 23.87 -7.97
CA SER A 932 -21.65 24.02 -8.76
C SER A 932 -20.41 23.79 -7.91
N VAL A 933 -19.34 23.28 -8.50
CA VAL A 933 -18.01 23.14 -7.88
C VAL A 933 -16.95 23.82 -8.72
N GLU A 934 -15.85 24.28 -8.11
CA GLU A 934 -14.71 24.74 -8.89
C GLU A 934 -13.97 23.55 -9.48
N VAL A 935 -13.77 23.56 -10.79
CA VAL A 935 -13.01 22.58 -11.55
C VAL A 935 -11.80 23.31 -12.10
N SER A 936 -10.61 22.86 -11.68
CA SER A 936 -9.35 23.48 -12.10
C SER A 936 -8.54 22.60 -13.05
N ARG A 937 -8.93 21.32 -13.18
CA ARG A 937 -8.24 20.27 -13.92
C ARG A 937 -9.22 19.45 -14.77
N PRO A 938 -10.06 20.04 -15.63
CA PRO A 938 -10.94 19.24 -16.48
C PRO A 938 -10.12 18.36 -17.45
N PHE A 939 -10.70 17.27 -17.94
CA PHE A 939 -10.00 16.25 -18.73
C PHE A 939 -10.77 15.81 -19.98
N SER A 940 -10.05 15.15 -20.89
CA SER A 940 -10.59 14.48 -22.08
C SER A 940 -9.77 13.23 -22.40
N VAL A 941 -10.41 12.20 -22.97
CA VAL A 941 -9.76 10.92 -23.35
C VAL A 941 -9.17 10.93 -24.77
N ASN A 942 -9.43 11.99 -25.54
CA ASN A 942 -9.10 12.06 -26.96
C ASN A 942 -8.58 13.46 -27.33
N THR A 943 -7.40 13.81 -26.81
CA THR A 943 -6.71 15.07 -27.13
C THR A 943 -5.26 14.84 -27.50
N GLY A 944 -4.67 15.76 -28.27
CA GLY A 944 -3.25 15.69 -28.65
C GLY A 944 -2.33 16.52 -27.77
N GLY A 945 -1.03 16.18 -27.80
CA GLY A 945 0.04 16.92 -27.11
C GLY A 945 0.59 16.20 -25.87
N ASN A 946 1.71 16.65 -25.30
CA ASN A 946 2.29 16.14 -24.03
C ASN A 946 2.51 14.62 -23.86
N GLY A 947 2.62 13.85 -24.95
CA GLY A 947 3.00 12.44 -24.88
C GLY A 947 4.36 12.23 -24.19
N PRO A 948 4.49 11.24 -23.29
CA PRO A 948 5.74 10.89 -22.63
C PRO A 948 6.70 10.14 -23.57
N THR A 949 7.93 9.87 -23.13
CA THR A 949 9.01 9.41 -24.03
C THR A 949 8.80 7.97 -24.46
N GLU A 950 8.36 7.11 -23.55
CA GLU A 950 8.07 5.69 -23.73
C GLU A 950 6.91 5.41 -24.69
N TYR A 951 6.00 6.37 -24.88
CA TYR A 951 4.75 6.20 -25.66
C TYR A 951 5.00 5.69 -27.08
N GLY A 952 6.16 6.00 -27.65
CA GLY A 952 6.56 5.60 -28.99
C GLY A 952 7.24 4.22 -29.09
N TYR A 953 7.46 3.53 -27.97
CA TYR A 953 8.31 2.33 -27.90
C TYR A 953 7.57 1.14 -27.28
N ALA A 954 7.87 -0.07 -27.77
CA ALA A 954 7.37 -1.31 -27.17
C ALA A 954 8.01 -1.51 -25.78
N PRO A 955 7.30 -2.11 -24.80
CA PRO A 955 5.96 -2.70 -24.95
C PRO A 955 4.81 -1.68 -24.91
N TYR A 956 5.02 -0.44 -24.46
CA TYR A 956 3.94 0.52 -24.25
C TYR A 956 3.18 0.91 -25.52
N SER A 957 3.89 1.04 -26.64
CA SER A 957 3.26 1.39 -27.92
C SER A 957 2.45 0.25 -28.53
N THR A 958 2.74 -1.00 -28.17
CA THR A 958 2.06 -2.22 -28.64
C THR A 958 0.96 -2.70 -27.71
N SER A 959 0.99 -2.29 -26.44
CA SER A 959 0.04 -2.71 -25.40
C SER A 959 -0.78 -1.50 -24.89
N ARG A 960 -1.43 -0.78 -25.81
CA ARG A 960 -2.24 0.39 -25.48
C ARG A 960 -3.65 0.00 -25.09
N PHE A 961 -4.14 0.63 -24.04
CA PHE A 961 -5.51 0.46 -23.58
C PHE A 961 -6.46 1.32 -24.42
N ASN A 962 -7.74 0.94 -24.43
CA ASN A 962 -8.80 1.75 -25.01
C ASN A 962 -9.55 2.48 -23.88
N ALA A 963 -9.52 3.82 -23.90
CA ALA A 963 -10.13 4.64 -22.85
C ALA A 963 -11.33 5.40 -23.38
N GLN A 964 -12.49 5.27 -22.71
CA GLN A 964 -13.72 5.95 -23.08
C GLN A 964 -14.46 6.54 -21.87
N ILE A 965 -15.01 7.75 -22.02
CA ILE A 965 -15.85 8.36 -20.98
C ILE A 965 -17.24 7.74 -21.09
N VAL A 966 -17.62 6.91 -20.12
CA VAL A 966 -18.91 6.21 -20.11
C VAL A 966 -19.97 6.97 -19.35
N ARG A 967 -19.58 7.79 -18.36
CA ARG A 967 -20.48 8.69 -17.59
C ARG A 967 -19.79 10.00 -17.25
N THR A 968 -20.57 11.07 -17.09
CA THR A 968 -20.10 12.38 -16.63
C THR A 968 -20.91 12.81 -15.42
N PHE A 969 -20.22 13.15 -14.33
CA PHE A 969 -20.84 13.63 -13.09
C PHE A 969 -20.87 15.16 -13.04
N PHE A 970 -19.75 15.80 -13.37
CA PHE A 970 -19.65 17.25 -13.51
C PHE A 970 -19.15 17.62 -14.91
N ASN A 971 -19.84 18.53 -15.57
CA ASN A 971 -19.37 19.14 -16.81
C ASN A 971 -18.36 20.27 -16.53
N HIS A 972 -17.72 20.79 -17.57
CA HIS A 972 -16.93 22.01 -17.49
C HIS A 972 -17.22 22.94 -18.69
N PRO A 973 -18.27 23.78 -18.61
CA PRO A 973 -18.81 24.49 -19.76
C PRO A 973 -17.84 25.48 -20.42
N SER A 974 -16.92 26.07 -19.66
CA SER A 974 -15.98 27.06 -20.17
C SER A 974 -14.95 26.47 -21.14
N SER A 975 -14.58 25.20 -20.98
CA SER A 975 -13.66 24.50 -21.89
C SER A 975 -14.33 23.45 -22.77
N GLY A 976 -15.56 23.02 -22.44
CA GLY A 976 -16.25 21.91 -23.10
C GLY A 976 -15.70 20.52 -22.76
N TYR A 977 -14.83 20.43 -21.76
CA TYR A 977 -14.24 19.17 -21.28
C TYR A 977 -15.04 18.61 -20.09
N THR A 978 -14.63 17.45 -19.60
CA THR A 978 -15.24 16.79 -18.45
C THR A 978 -14.60 17.28 -17.15
N GLY A 979 -15.41 17.69 -16.17
CA GLY A 979 -14.94 18.10 -14.85
C GLY A 979 -14.71 16.91 -13.92
N SER A 980 -15.70 16.02 -13.84
CA SER A 980 -15.60 14.72 -13.16
C SER A 980 -16.41 13.68 -13.94
N GLY A 981 -15.89 12.47 -14.11
CA GLY A 981 -16.55 11.44 -14.90
C GLY A 981 -15.91 10.06 -14.74
N LEU A 982 -16.62 9.05 -15.22
CA LEU A 982 -16.22 7.66 -15.22
C LEU A 982 -15.61 7.29 -16.57
N VAL A 983 -14.37 6.79 -16.54
CA VAL A 983 -13.62 6.31 -17.70
C VAL A 983 -13.54 4.80 -17.65
N GLU A 984 -14.04 4.12 -18.68
CA GLU A 984 -13.73 2.71 -18.92
C GLU A 984 -12.37 2.60 -19.59
N LEU A 985 -11.54 1.68 -19.11
CA LEU A 985 -10.20 1.40 -19.58
C LEU A 985 -10.11 -0.09 -19.96
N GLU A 986 -10.41 -0.38 -21.22
CA GLU A 986 -10.36 -1.71 -21.81
C GLU A 986 -8.92 -2.12 -22.11
N ASP A 987 -8.58 -3.37 -21.78
CA ASP A 987 -7.26 -3.93 -21.94
C ASP A 987 -6.85 -4.06 -23.44
N PRO A 988 -5.54 -4.15 -23.75
CA PRO A 988 -5.09 -4.16 -25.15
C PRO A 988 -5.58 -5.36 -25.97
N ILE A 989 -5.97 -6.45 -25.31
CA ILE A 989 -6.44 -7.69 -25.97
C ILE A 989 -7.96 -7.66 -26.17
N GLY A 990 -8.70 -6.81 -25.46
CA GLY A 990 -10.17 -6.74 -25.51
C GLY A 990 -10.83 -7.91 -24.79
N GLY A 991 -10.26 -8.35 -23.67
CA GLY A 991 -10.80 -9.39 -22.79
C GLY A 991 -11.48 -8.85 -21.54
N ASP A 992 -11.00 -7.72 -21.01
CA ASP A 992 -11.48 -7.14 -19.75
C ASP A 992 -11.34 -5.60 -19.74
N ALA A 993 -12.02 -4.94 -18.79
CA ALA A 993 -11.90 -3.51 -18.61
C ALA A 993 -11.98 -3.10 -17.14
N GLY A 994 -11.18 -2.10 -16.79
CA GLY A 994 -11.22 -1.42 -15.49
C GLY A 994 -11.97 -0.09 -15.59
N TYR A 995 -12.39 0.44 -14.45
CA TYR A 995 -13.19 1.67 -14.39
C TYR A 995 -12.51 2.70 -13.49
N ILE A 996 -12.29 3.92 -14.00
CA ILE A 996 -11.60 4.98 -13.27
C ILE A 996 -12.49 6.21 -13.16
N VAL A 997 -12.80 6.61 -11.92
CA VAL A 997 -13.43 7.90 -11.64
C VAL A 997 -12.35 8.97 -11.62
N VAL A 998 -12.39 9.86 -12.61
CA VAL A 998 -11.45 10.98 -12.72
C VAL A 998 -12.10 12.24 -12.18
N ASN A 999 -11.43 12.89 -11.22
CA ASN A 999 -11.93 14.07 -10.50
C ASN A 999 -11.07 15.31 -10.75
N GLY A 1000 -11.43 16.14 -11.72
CA GLY A 1000 -10.76 17.41 -12.04
C GLY A 1000 -11.10 18.59 -11.11
N ILE A 1001 -11.70 18.30 -9.95
CA ILE A 1001 -12.17 19.27 -8.95
C ILE A 1001 -10.96 20.03 -8.36
N ALA A 1002 -11.18 21.25 -7.88
CA ALA A 1002 -10.13 22.07 -7.28
C ALA A 1002 -9.65 21.53 -5.91
N GLN A 1003 -8.54 22.11 -5.42
CA GLN A 1003 -7.84 21.70 -4.22
C GLN A 1003 -8.63 21.86 -2.91
N THR A 1004 -8.18 21.13 -1.88
CA THR A 1004 -8.77 21.13 -0.53
C THR A 1004 -8.88 22.52 0.11
N THR A 1005 -7.90 23.40 -0.08
CA THR A 1005 -7.94 24.76 0.48
C THR A 1005 -9.03 25.64 -0.15
N THR A 1006 -9.56 25.24 -1.31
CA THR A 1006 -10.61 25.97 -2.04
C THR A 1006 -11.99 25.37 -1.79
N ILE A 1007 -12.12 24.04 -1.88
CA ILE A 1007 -13.42 23.33 -1.82
C ILE A 1007 -13.73 22.74 -0.44
N GLY A 1008 -12.70 22.49 0.38
CA GLY A 1008 -12.80 21.87 1.70
C GLY A 1008 -12.64 20.34 1.68
N THR A 1009 -11.90 19.81 2.66
CA THR A 1009 -11.54 18.38 2.75
C THR A 1009 -12.77 17.47 2.87
N SER A 1010 -13.78 17.92 3.62
CA SER A 1010 -14.99 17.14 3.88
C SER A 1010 -15.79 16.88 2.61
N PHE A 1011 -15.93 17.87 1.71
CA PHE A 1011 -16.63 17.66 0.45
C PHE A 1011 -15.88 16.68 -0.46
N ILE A 1012 -14.57 16.84 -0.60
CA ILE A 1012 -13.75 15.97 -1.46
C ILE A 1012 -13.81 14.51 -1.00
N ALA A 1013 -13.66 14.28 0.32
CA ALA A 1013 -13.75 12.94 0.91
C ALA A 1013 -15.14 12.31 0.68
N LYS A 1014 -16.23 13.08 0.88
CA LYS A 1014 -17.59 12.57 0.64
C LYS A 1014 -17.84 12.29 -0.84
N TYR A 1015 -17.49 13.23 -1.71
CA TYR A 1015 -17.74 13.12 -3.14
C TYR A 1015 -16.98 11.96 -3.78
N CYS A 1016 -15.74 11.68 -3.37
CA CYS A 1016 -14.99 10.54 -3.91
C CYS A 1016 -15.69 9.20 -3.61
N LEU A 1017 -16.23 9.01 -2.41
CA LEU A 1017 -16.97 7.81 -2.03
C LEU A 1017 -18.29 7.72 -2.79
N LEU A 1018 -19.08 8.81 -2.79
CA LEU A 1018 -20.39 8.85 -3.46
C LEU A 1018 -20.28 8.61 -4.98
N SER A 1019 -19.31 9.24 -5.63
CA SER A 1019 -19.08 9.03 -7.07
C SER A 1019 -18.56 7.63 -7.38
N MET A 1020 -17.80 7.01 -6.47
CA MET A 1020 -17.36 5.62 -6.60
C MET A 1020 -18.55 4.64 -6.49
N TYR A 1021 -19.40 4.79 -5.48
CA TYR A 1021 -20.62 3.97 -5.34
C TYR A 1021 -21.58 4.15 -6.51
N GLN A 1022 -21.82 5.40 -6.93
CA GLN A 1022 -22.64 5.64 -8.11
C GLN A 1022 -22.02 4.97 -9.34
N SER A 1023 -20.69 5.03 -9.50
CA SER A 1023 -19.99 4.36 -10.60
C SER A 1023 -20.19 2.85 -10.57
N PHE A 1024 -20.14 2.22 -9.39
CA PHE A 1024 -20.42 0.78 -9.24
C PHE A 1024 -21.78 0.41 -9.82
N PHE A 1025 -22.82 1.17 -9.50
CA PHE A 1025 -24.14 0.93 -10.06
C PHE A 1025 -24.24 1.28 -11.55
N GLU A 1026 -23.62 2.38 -11.99
CA GLU A 1026 -23.62 2.77 -13.42
C GLU A 1026 -22.93 1.74 -14.32
N THR A 1027 -21.89 1.09 -13.82
CA THR A 1027 -21.19 0.01 -14.53
C THR A 1027 -22.00 -1.27 -14.62
N GLY A 1028 -23.15 -1.37 -13.96
CA GLY A 1028 -24.09 -2.49 -14.09
C GLY A 1028 -24.98 -2.45 -15.32
N ASP A 1029 -24.95 -1.34 -16.07
CA ASP A 1029 -25.76 -1.14 -17.27
C ASP A 1029 -25.56 -2.29 -18.28
N THR A 1030 -26.66 -2.93 -18.68
CA THR A 1030 -26.68 -4.03 -19.66
C THR A 1030 -26.14 -3.66 -21.03
N GLY A 1031 -26.03 -2.36 -21.35
CA GLY A 1031 -25.40 -1.87 -22.57
C GLY A 1031 -23.87 -1.90 -22.57
N MET A 1032 -23.22 -2.14 -21.42
CA MET A 1032 -21.76 -2.17 -21.29
C MET A 1032 -21.22 -3.60 -21.48
N THR A 1033 -20.16 -3.75 -22.29
CA THR A 1033 -19.54 -5.05 -22.61
C THR A 1033 -18.95 -5.72 -21.37
N TYR A 1034 -18.16 -4.97 -20.59
CA TYR A 1034 -17.45 -5.47 -19.41
C TYR A 1034 -18.14 -5.06 -18.11
N ARG A 1035 -19.48 -5.01 -18.12
CA ARG A 1035 -20.30 -4.54 -17.00
C ARG A 1035 -20.00 -5.28 -15.69
N ILE A 1036 -20.11 -4.55 -14.58
CA ILE A 1036 -20.05 -5.09 -13.22
C ILE A 1036 -21.43 -5.61 -12.85
N LYS A 1037 -21.55 -6.92 -12.66
CA LYS A 1037 -22.83 -7.51 -12.25
C LYS A 1037 -23.14 -7.15 -10.80
N GLN A 1038 -24.40 -6.83 -10.51
CA GLN A 1038 -24.80 -6.18 -9.26
C GLN A 1038 -25.13 -7.20 -8.17
N PRO A 1039 -24.92 -6.93 -6.87
CA PRO A 1039 -25.35 -7.82 -5.80
C PRO A 1039 -26.88 -7.78 -5.66
N ALA A 1040 -27.56 -8.94 -5.65
CA ALA A 1040 -29.00 -9.02 -5.45
C ALA A 1040 -29.39 -8.71 -3.99
N ARG A 1041 -30.45 -7.94 -3.74
CA ARG A 1041 -31.04 -7.74 -2.41
C ARG A 1041 -31.66 -9.07 -1.94
N VAL A 1042 -31.28 -9.56 -0.75
CA VAL A 1042 -31.83 -10.82 -0.20
C VAL A 1042 -32.76 -10.54 0.99
N GLU A 1043 -33.94 -11.18 1.05
CA GLU A 1043 -34.89 -10.98 2.15
C GLU A 1043 -35.48 -12.31 2.62
N ILE A 1044 -35.46 -12.55 3.93
CA ILE A 1044 -36.09 -13.70 4.58
C ILE A 1044 -37.59 -13.42 4.66
N LEU A 1045 -38.37 -14.25 3.98
CA LEU A 1045 -39.83 -14.16 3.93
C LEU A 1045 -40.48 -14.92 5.08
N SER A 1046 -39.88 -16.04 5.50
CA SER A 1046 -40.35 -16.88 6.61
C SER A 1046 -39.21 -17.75 7.15
N PRO A 1047 -39.16 -18.05 8.46
CA PRO A 1047 -39.94 -17.45 9.54
C PRO A 1047 -39.55 -16.00 9.85
N THR A 1048 -40.53 -15.25 10.34
CA THR A 1048 -40.38 -13.87 10.85
C THR A 1048 -40.58 -13.84 12.37
N GLU A 1049 -40.35 -12.70 13.01
CA GLU A 1049 -40.50 -12.54 14.47
C GLU A 1049 -41.90 -12.85 15.01
N ILE A 1050 -42.92 -12.81 14.15
CA ILE A 1050 -44.32 -13.14 14.49
C ILE A 1050 -44.71 -14.58 14.15
N SER A 1051 -43.79 -15.38 13.62
CA SER A 1051 -44.07 -16.78 13.26
C SER A 1051 -44.20 -17.63 14.53
N GLU A 1052 -45.33 -18.31 14.68
CA GLU A 1052 -45.57 -19.24 15.79
C GLU A 1052 -44.90 -20.60 15.50
N ILE A 1053 -43.78 -20.89 16.18
CA ILE A 1053 -42.98 -22.10 15.96
C ILE A 1053 -43.10 -23.04 17.16
N ASN A 1054 -44.17 -23.85 17.18
CA ASN A 1054 -44.52 -24.75 18.28
C ASN A 1054 -44.02 -26.17 18.05
N ASN A 1055 -43.11 -26.64 18.92
CA ASN A 1055 -42.58 -27.99 18.92
C ASN A 1055 -42.06 -28.50 17.56
N PRO A 1056 -41.29 -27.71 16.80
CA PRO A 1056 -40.87 -28.08 15.44
C PRO A 1056 -39.83 -29.22 15.46
N THR A 1057 -39.89 -30.17 14.54
CA THR A 1057 -38.73 -31.04 14.24
C THR A 1057 -37.84 -30.46 13.16
N SER A 1058 -38.39 -29.56 12.33
CA SER A 1058 -37.71 -28.80 11.30
C SER A 1058 -38.40 -27.45 11.09
N ILE A 1059 -37.68 -26.47 10.58
CA ILE A 1059 -38.17 -25.14 10.21
C ILE A 1059 -37.79 -24.90 8.74
N ASP A 1060 -38.75 -24.50 7.91
CA ASP A 1060 -38.47 -24.10 6.53
C ASP A 1060 -38.11 -22.61 6.51
N ILE A 1061 -36.92 -22.29 5.99
CA ILE A 1061 -36.43 -20.92 5.84
C ILE A 1061 -36.64 -20.54 4.38
N GLN A 1062 -37.56 -19.62 4.15
CA GLN A 1062 -37.89 -19.08 2.84
C GLN A 1062 -37.29 -17.69 2.67
N PHE A 1063 -36.63 -17.44 1.55
CA PHE A 1063 -36.04 -16.14 1.23
C PHE A 1063 -36.13 -15.85 -0.27
N SER A 1064 -36.11 -14.56 -0.63
CA SER A 1064 -36.14 -14.09 -2.01
C SER A 1064 -34.88 -13.29 -2.34
N ALA A 1065 -34.52 -13.28 -3.63
CA ALA A 1065 -33.48 -12.41 -4.18
C ALA A 1065 -34.11 -11.44 -5.19
N GLU A 1066 -33.87 -10.14 -5.02
CA GLU A 1066 -34.38 -9.07 -5.87
C GLU A 1066 -33.22 -8.25 -6.45
N TRP A 1067 -33.27 -7.94 -7.75
CA TRP A 1067 -32.23 -7.14 -8.43
C TRP A 1067 -32.45 -5.63 -8.21
N THR A 1068 -32.39 -5.22 -6.95
CA THR A 1068 -32.53 -3.83 -6.48
C THR A 1068 -31.46 -3.48 -5.45
N ARG A 1069 -31.33 -2.19 -5.13
CA ARG A 1069 -30.51 -1.75 -3.99
C ARG A 1069 -31.13 -2.20 -2.67
N TRP A 1070 -30.35 -2.07 -1.61
CA TRP A 1070 -30.76 -2.33 -0.22
C TRP A 1070 -32.09 -1.68 0.17
N ASP A 1071 -32.41 -0.50 -0.38
CA ASP A 1071 -33.64 0.27 -0.12
C ASP A 1071 -34.83 -0.10 -1.03
N GLY A 1072 -34.68 -1.14 -1.85
CA GLY A 1072 -35.70 -1.59 -2.81
C GLY A 1072 -35.84 -0.70 -4.06
N GLN A 1073 -35.01 0.34 -4.21
CA GLN A 1073 -34.98 1.16 -5.42
C GLN A 1073 -34.12 0.51 -6.52
N PRO A 1074 -34.31 0.89 -7.80
CA PRO A 1074 -33.37 0.53 -8.87
C PRO A 1074 -31.93 0.98 -8.54
N TYR A 1075 -30.93 0.27 -9.09
CA TYR A 1075 -29.51 0.59 -8.86
C TYR A 1075 -29.12 2.00 -9.33
N THR A 1076 -29.62 2.40 -10.50
CA THR A 1076 -29.46 3.74 -11.07
C THR A 1076 -30.71 4.16 -11.83
N GLY A 1077 -30.80 5.44 -12.20
CA GLY A 1077 -31.80 5.92 -13.16
C GLY A 1077 -31.64 5.31 -14.57
N SER A 1078 -30.47 4.75 -14.89
CA SER A 1078 -30.17 4.08 -16.16
C SER A 1078 -30.58 2.60 -16.18
N THR A 1079 -30.68 1.93 -15.03
CA THR A 1079 -31.25 0.57 -14.92
C THR A 1079 -32.77 0.61 -14.96
N SER A 1080 -33.39 0.02 -15.98
CA SER A 1080 -34.85 -0.04 -16.11
C SER A 1080 -35.51 -0.81 -14.96
N GLY A 1081 -36.78 -0.53 -14.65
CA GLY A 1081 -37.56 -1.29 -13.65
C GLY A 1081 -37.81 -2.78 -13.97
N SER A 1082 -37.26 -3.29 -15.08
CA SER A 1082 -37.22 -4.72 -15.45
C SER A 1082 -35.80 -5.30 -15.43
N PHE A 1083 -34.85 -4.63 -14.76
CA PHE A 1083 -33.50 -5.15 -14.59
C PHE A 1083 -33.54 -6.48 -13.84
N ALA A 1084 -32.90 -7.50 -14.40
CA ALA A 1084 -32.74 -8.80 -13.80
C ALA A 1084 -31.45 -9.44 -14.30
N GLU A 1085 -30.84 -10.27 -13.46
CA GLU A 1085 -29.70 -11.10 -13.83
C GLU A 1085 -29.99 -12.58 -13.59
N ALA A 1086 -29.08 -13.45 -14.03
CA ALA A 1086 -29.23 -14.88 -13.85
C ALA A 1086 -29.05 -15.25 -12.37
N GLU A 1087 -30.12 -15.75 -11.74
CA GLU A 1087 -30.11 -16.23 -10.35
C GLU A 1087 -29.26 -17.49 -10.16
N GLY A 1088 -29.06 -18.30 -11.21
CA GLY A 1088 -28.14 -19.45 -11.19
C GLY A 1088 -26.66 -19.11 -10.95
N GLU A 1089 -26.30 -17.82 -10.86
CA GLU A 1089 -24.99 -17.33 -10.44
C GLU A 1089 -24.94 -16.95 -8.94
N LEU A 1090 -26.04 -17.13 -8.19
CA LEU A 1090 -26.13 -16.83 -6.77
C LEU A 1090 -25.80 -18.05 -5.90
N GLU A 1091 -25.19 -17.78 -4.76
CA GLU A 1091 -24.83 -18.74 -3.73
C GLU A 1091 -25.24 -18.19 -2.37
N TYR A 1092 -25.87 -19.03 -1.56
CA TYR A 1092 -26.39 -18.65 -0.26
C TYR A 1092 -25.62 -19.33 0.86
N VAL A 1093 -25.30 -18.56 1.89
CA VAL A 1093 -24.71 -19.03 3.15
C VAL A 1093 -25.71 -18.77 4.26
N ILE A 1094 -26.15 -19.83 4.93
CA ILE A 1094 -27.29 -19.78 5.84
C ILE A 1094 -26.82 -20.19 7.22
N MET A 1095 -26.98 -19.28 8.17
CA MET A 1095 -26.42 -19.38 9.51
C MET A 1095 -27.50 -19.13 10.56
N TYR A 1096 -27.26 -19.65 11.76
CA TYR A 1096 -28.04 -19.30 12.94
C TYR A 1096 -27.14 -18.93 14.12
N SER A 1097 -27.72 -18.19 15.07
CA SER A 1097 -27.08 -17.87 16.34
C SER A 1097 -28.01 -18.22 17.52
N PRO A 1098 -27.57 -19.08 18.46
CA PRO A 1098 -28.34 -19.43 19.66
C PRO A 1098 -28.21 -18.41 20.80
N ASP A 1099 -27.30 -17.43 20.66
CA ASP A 1099 -26.90 -16.47 21.69
C ASP A 1099 -26.99 -15.02 21.18
N ILE A 1100 -27.97 -14.78 20.30
CA ILE A 1100 -28.38 -13.46 19.80
C ILE A 1100 -27.23 -12.69 19.14
N GLY A 1101 -26.42 -13.42 18.36
CA GLY A 1101 -25.40 -12.89 17.46
C GLY A 1101 -23.97 -13.01 18.00
N THR A 1102 -23.76 -13.60 19.18
CA THR A 1102 -22.41 -13.75 19.77
C THR A 1102 -21.62 -14.83 19.04
N THR A 1103 -22.23 -15.99 18.80
CA THR A 1103 -21.66 -17.09 18.02
C THR A 1103 -22.60 -17.47 16.89
N TRP A 1104 -22.01 -17.87 15.76
CA TRP A 1104 -22.74 -18.25 14.55
C TRP A 1104 -22.36 -19.65 14.11
N ARG A 1105 -23.34 -20.37 13.56
CA ARG A 1105 -23.21 -21.76 13.12
C ARG A 1105 -23.91 -21.96 11.78
N TYR A 1106 -23.33 -22.78 10.92
CA TYR A 1106 -23.97 -23.15 9.64
C TYR A 1106 -25.16 -24.07 9.88
N ILE A 1107 -26.27 -23.82 9.18
CA ILE A 1107 -27.50 -24.60 9.32
C ILE A 1107 -27.35 -26.05 8.82
N GLN A 1108 -26.45 -26.27 7.86
CA GLN A 1108 -26.26 -27.56 7.18
C GLN A 1108 -25.56 -28.60 8.07
N ASN A 1109 -24.58 -28.17 8.87
CA ASN A 1109 -23.69 -29.10 9.59
C ASN A 1109 -23.33 -28.69 11.03
N ASP A 1110 -23.86 -27.58 11.56
CA ASP A 1110 -23.58 -27.07 12.91
C ASP A 1110 -22.09 -26.73 13.18
N ALA A 1111 -21.29 -26.57 12.12
CA ALA A 1111 -19.93 -26.06 12.25
C ALA A 1111 -19.94 -24.55 12.56
N VAL A 1112 -18.89 -24.06 13.22
CA VAL A 1112 -18.72 -22.63 13.53
C VAL A 1112 -18.66 -21.83 12.24
N ALA A 1113 -19.43 -20.75 12.18
CA ALA A 1113 -19.50 -19.83 11.07
C ALA A 1113 -19.02 -18.43 11.47
N VAL A 1114 -18.48 -17.69 10.51
CA VAL A 1114 -18.07 -16.29 10.68
C VAL A 1114 -18.91 -15.44 9.72
N PRO A 1115 -19.83 -14.60 10.21
CA PRO A 1115 -20.64 -13.75 9.35
C PRO A 1115 -19.79 -12.86 8.45
N GLY A 1116 -20.20 -12.70 7.20
CA GLY A 1116 -19.55 -11.88 6.19
C GLY A 1116 -18.29 -12.51 5.57
N THR A 1117 -17.99 -13.75 5.90
CA THR A 1117 -16.91 -14.51 5.27
C THR A 1117 -17.50 -15.65 4.46
N LYS A 1118 -17.30 -15.64 3.15
CA LYS A 1118 -17.71 -16.73 2.27
C LYS A 1118 -16.90 -17.99 2.63
N PRO A 1119 -17.55 -19.12 2.98
CA PRO A 1119 -16.84 -20.35 3.29
C PRO A 1119 -16.21 -20.96 2.03
N THR A 1120 -15.11 -21.71 2.21
CA THR A 1120 -14.49 -22.50 1.14
C THR A 1120 -15.06 -23.92 1.05
N ASP A 1121 -15.72 -24.40 2.11
CA ASP A 1121 -16.39 -25.70 2.13
C ASP A 1121 -17.73 -25.63 1.38
N ALA A 1122 -17.77 -26.28 0.20
CA ALA A 1122 -18.97 -26.32 -0.63
C ALA A 1122 -20.18 -27.00 0.06
N SER A 1123 -19.99 -27.76 1.14
CA SER A 1123 -21.10 -28.43 1.84
C SER A 1123 -21.99 -27.48 2.66
N VAL A 1124 -21.51 -26.26 2.94
CA VAL A 1124 -22.27 -25.21 3.66
C VAL A 1124 -22.76 -24.09 2.73
N ILE A 1125 -22.52 -24.22 1.42
CA ILE A 1125 -22.98 -23.29 0.38
C ILE A 1125 -24.20 -23.89 -0.30
N VAL A 1126 -25.26 -23.11 -0.46
CA VAL A 1126 -26.48 -23.50 -1.17
C VAL A 1126 -26.50 -22.74 -2.50
N ALA A 1127 -26.38 -23.45 -3.61
CA ALA A 1127 -26.59 -22.86 -4.93
C ALA A 1127 -28.08 -22.56 -5.14
N ASP A 1128 -28.36 -21.48 -5.86
CA ASP A 1128 -29.71 -21.11 -6.30
C ASP A 1128 -30.39 -22.22 -7.12
N ALA A 1129 -31.65 -22.51 -6.82
CA ALA A 1129 -32.45 -23.57 -7.43
C ALA A 1129 -33.20 -23.09 -8.70
N GLY A 1130 -33.14 -21.80 -9.01
CA GLY A 1130 -33.73 -21.15 -10.17
C GLY A 1130 -34.71 -20.03 -9.78
N ALA A 1131 -35.22 -19.33 -10.79
CA ALA A 1131 -36.03 -18.13 -10.61
C ALA A 1131 -37.16 -18.27 -9.56
N GLY A 1132 -37.11 -17.45 -8.51
CA GLY A 1132 -38.17 -17.33 -7.50
C GLY A 1132 -37.68 -17.38 -6.06
N ASP A 1133 -38.59 -17.75 -5.15
CA ASP A 1133 -38.27 -17.86 -3.73
C ASP A 1133 -37.54 -19.18 -3.44
N GLU A 1134 -36.48 -19.08 -2.65
CA GLU A 1134 -35.70 -20.22 -2.19
C GLU A 1134 -36.26 -20.78 -0.88
N THR A 1135 -36.12 -22.08 -0.65
CA THR A 1135 -36.54 -22.73 0.61
C THR A 1135 -35.49 -23.73 1.08
N VAL A 1136 -34.94 -23.50 2.27
CA VAL A 1136 -34.00 -24.41 2.93
C VAL A 1136 -34.58 -24.95 4.22
N ASN A 1137 -34.56 -26.28 4.37
CA ASN A 1137 -35.05 -26.96 5.56
C ASN A 1137 -33.97 -27.01 6.64
N TRP A 1138 -34.26 -26.46 7.82
CA TRP A 1138 -33.41 -26.50 9.00
C TRP A 1138 -33.91 -27.53 10.01
N SER A 1139 -33.13 -28.58 10.23
CA SER A 1139 -33.45 -29.62 11.21
C SER A 1139 -33.22 -29.13 12.64
N VAL A 1140 -34.29 -28.99 13.43
CA VAL A 1140 -34.25 -28.48 14.81
C VAL A 1140 -34.81 -29.49 15.82
N PRO A 1141 -34.16 -30.63 16.09
CA PRO A 1141 -34.62 -31.57 17.11
C PRO A 1141 -34.51 -30.97 18.51
N ALA A 1142 -35.50 -31.25 19.38
CA ALA A 1142 -35.56 -30.70 20.74
C ALA A 1142 -34.32 -30.98 21.60
N GLY A 1143 -33.57 -32.06 21.32
CA GLY A 1143 -32.34 -32.39 22.03
C GLY A 1143 -31.14 -31.48 21.72
N SER A 1144 -31.15 -30.78 20.58
CA SER A 1144 -30.09 -29.86 20.15
C SER A 1144 -30.54 -28.40 20.16
N PHE A 1145 -31.85 -28.15 20.02
CA PHE A 1145 -32.44 -26.82 19.94
C PHE A 1145 -33.52 -26.63 21.01
N PRO A 1146 -33.14 -26.26 22.25
CA PRO A 1146 -34.07 -26.01 23.35
C PRO A 1146 -34.97 -24.78 23.08
N GLU A 1147 -35.97 -24.60 23.93
CA GLU A 1147 -36.81 -23.40 23.90
C GLU A 1147 -35.95 -22.13 24.05
N GLY A 1148 -36.17 -21.14 23.18
CA GLY A 1148 -35.36 -19.94 23.19
C GLY A 1148 -35.51 -19.08 21.95
N SER A 1149 -34.86 -17.90 22.01
CA SER A 1149 -34.72 -17.00 20.87
C SER A 1149 -33.49 -17.36 20.06
N TYR A 1150 -33.63 -17.35 18.73
CA TYR A 1150 -32.53 -17.60 17.79
C TYR A 1150 -32.52 -16.48 16.74
N LEU A 1151 -31.34 -16.18 16.20
CA LEU A 1151 -31.22 -15.38 14.98
C LEU A 1151 -30.96 -16.30 13.80
N ILE A 1152 -31.61 -16.03 12.68
CA ILE A 1152 -31.33 -16.62 11.37
C ILE A 1152 -30.68 -15.53 10.53
N ARG A 1153 -29.64 -15.89 9.77
CA ARG A 1153 -28.98 -15.01 8.80
C ARG A 1153 -28.84 -15.73 7.47
N VAL A 1154 -29.22 -15.06 6.39
CA VAL A 1154 -28.96 -15.49 5.02
C VAL A 1154 -28.01 -14.48 4.40
N GLU A 1155 -26.90 -14.95 3.85
CA GLU A 1155 -25.99 -14.16 3.03
C GLU A 1155 -26.06 -14.66 1.58
N CYS A 1156 -26.07 -13.74 0.63
CA CYS A 1156 -26.13 -14.00 -0.80
C CYS A 1156 -24.86 -13.44 -1.45
N TYR A 1157 -24.09 -14.34 -2.05
CA TYR A 1157 -22.88 -14.07 -2.82
C TYR A 1157 -23.12 -14.41 -4.28
N ARG A 1158 -22.25 -13.93 -5.17
CA ARG A 1158 -22.16 -14.48 -6.51
C ARG A 1158 -21.12 -15.59 -6.57
N GLN A 1159 -21.33 -16.56 -7.46
CA GLN A 1159 -20.36 -17.60 -7.77
C GLN A 1159 -19.03 -16.99 -8.18
N ASN A 1160 -17.93 -17.55 -7.67
CA ASN A 1160 -16.56 -17.10 -7.94
C ASN A 1160 -16.29 -15.62 -7.61
N GLN A 1161 -17.09 -15.02 -6.73
CA GLN A 1161 -16.84 -13.67 -6.20
C GLN A 1161 -16.89 -13.74 -4.67
N ALA A 1162 -15.79 -13.31 -4.06
CA ALA A 1162 -15.67 -13.21 -2.61
C ALA A 1162 -16.07 -11.82 -2.09
N LEU A 1163 -15.99 -10.80 -2.96
CA LEU A 1163 -16.29 -9.41 -2.64
C LEU A 1163 -17.75 -9.06 -2.91
N HIS A 1164 -18.26 -8.15 -2.08
CA HIS A 1164 -19.63 -7.64 -2.09
C HIS A 1164 -20.69 -8.75 -1.89
N TYR A 1165 -21.55 -8.57 -0.90
CA TYR A 1165 -22.60 -9.55 -0.64
C TYR A 1165 -23.82 -8.87 -0.04
N SER A 1166 -24.95 -9.56 -0.10
CA SER A 1166 -26.17 -9.11 0.56
C SER A 1166 -26.48 -10.01 1.73
N GLN A 1167 -27.12 -9.48 2.75
CA GLN A 1167 -27.56 -10.25 3.90
C GLN A 1167 -28.91 -9.79 4.44
N HIS A 1168 -29.62 -10.70 5.10
CA HIS A 1168 -30.77 -10.38 5.92
C HIS A 1168 -30.80 -11.25 7.16
N GLN A 1169 -31.36 -10.72 8.24
CA GLN A 1169 -31.47 -11.41 9.52
C GLN A 1169 -32.92 -11.39 10.02
N SER A 1170 -33.32 -12.46 10.68
CA SER A 1170 -34.64 -12.58 11.29
C SER A 1170 -34.50 -13.19 12.67
N LYS A 1171 -35.14 -12.59 13.67
CA LYS A 1171 -35.24 -13.17 15.01
C LYS A 1171 -36.45 -14.08 15.06
N ILE A 1172 -36.29 -15.26 15.64
CA ILE A 1172 -37.36 -16.21 15.86
C ILE A 1172 -37.37 -16.73 17.30
N TYR A 1173 -38.51 -17.29 17.71
CA TYR A 1173 -38.66 -17.97 18.98
C TYR A 1173 -39.16 -19.40 18.75
N ILE A 1174 -38.48 -20.39 19.33
CA ILE A 1174 -38.88 -21.79 19.30
C ILE A 1174 -39.52 -22.14 20.64
N GLU A 1175 -40.79 -22.56 20.64
CA GLU A 1175 -41.53 -23.02 21.83
C GLU A 1175 -41.48 -24.57 21.91
N ARG A 1176 -41.16 -25.15 23.08
CA ARG A 1176 -40.94 -26.61 23.27
C ARG A 1176 -41.86 -27.26 24.30
#